data_AF-A0ABD3CI06-F1
#
_entry.id   AF-A0ABD3CI06-F1
#
_cell.length_a   1.000
_cell.length_b   1.000
_cell.length_c   1.000
_cell.angle_alpha   90.00
_cell.angle_beta   90.00
_cell.angle_gamma   90.00
#
_symmetry.space_group_name_H-M   'P 1'
#
loop_
_entity.id
_entity.type
_entity.pdbx_description
1 polymer ?
#
loop_
_entity_poly.entity_id
_entity_poly.type
_entity_poly.pdbx_seq_one_letter_code
_entity_poly.pdbx_strand_id
1 'polypeptide(L)'
;MSKNTAKCHAQTVWQMRLRSALRTALACTIVAGATLHGPKTLANFLKYPALSYVTIILILSNNASMLGHTLSGCWHALHATLQVVPLAALARWLISPEKGGGMPVGVAAAAASAASFAVTMPESTHMTAKRIALGQISLIFTELVVSIDDTGYGFMNPLHVGASAILGAFASLLALLLPFPGLAHYKVKKLCELYGENASERMSIYLKAFNAKDHKIKTELVLQAKPIAEIGTKLLQNIKALQEGIPWERPWSRYTKNNSMNVENRLQSLELPIRAMEYYLINSSSRVQILDQELSNFSQLLSSQLQAKIEKIQSFSPANSEKESTKIVSDPQSLESNFSTEKNESSFFFSCIDMLLSDNEEKRQNDIQEETESSITQKIKSWIQKLTTKKRLEPAIKYSISLGLSLLMGVILEKENAIWASLAVAISFTTARQPILTTTNAKAQGTAIGSVYGVICCIIFHQQELRLLAIIPWIVFATFLKHSKMYGQTGGASAAIAALFILGRKNYGPEDEFAIARLTSVFIGLFCLVFVEVLLQPIRAATLAKRHLSVTLGSLNELLKETGIYRENELVFSKLNELREKKRTLKTLVAEADSEPDFWYLPFQRCCYMKVAGGLYNVLNMLYVVMYNLEMLTDLKDAGITVKQESEEQLNYELCELQGIVKLSLEKVASIKKSQQVTKEDEKCSDIETGNLYDSEKLSSLITEEVLISDEEIDEDAKNNRDILIRCLGSTVFCVSSLRKEIEQIDFSVKEIVR
;
A
#
# COMPACT_ATOMS: atom_id res chain seq x y z
N MET A 1 -7.40 10.53 27.30
CA MET A 1 -7.40 11.17 25.96
C MET A 1 -8.10 12.52 26.05
N SER A 2 -7.43 13.64 25.73
CA SER A 2 -8.17 14.91 25.56
C SER A 2 -8.98 14.82 24.27
N LYS A 3 -10.29 15.07 24.32
CA LYS A 3 -11.19 15.16 23.15
C LYS A 3 -10.64 16.08 22.03
N ASN A 4 -9.65 16.92 22.34
CA ASN A 4 -9.05 17.88 21.43
C ASN A 4 -8.17 17.25 20.33
N THR A 5 -7.44 16.16 20.57
CA THR A 5 -6.50 15.60 19.57
C THR A 5 -7.21 14.84 18.45
N ALA A 6 -8.18 13.99 18.78
CA ALA A 6 -9.02 13.29 17.80
C ALA A 6 -9.86 14.27 16.95
N LYS A 7 -10.42 15.32 17.59
CA LYS A 7 -11.15 16.38 16.90
C LYS A 7 -10.24 17.16 15.95
N CYS A 8 -9.01 17.48 16.38
CA CYS A 8 -8.00 18.14 15.55
C CYS A 8 -7.63 17.31 14.31
N HIS A 9 -7.47 15.99 14.45
CA HIS A 9 -7.17 15.09 13.32
C HIS A 9 -8.32 15.01 12.31
N ALA A 10 -9.54 14.76 12.77
CA ALA A 10 -10.72 14.67 11.89
C ALA A 10 -10.95 15.98 11.13
N GLN A 11 -10.81 17.12 11.81
CA GLN A 11 -10.89 18.45 11.20
C GLN A 11 -9.78 18.66 10.17
N THR A 12 -8.55 18.24 10.47
CA THR A 12 -7.41 18.33 9.54
C THR A 12 -7.66 17.53 8.26
N VAL A 13 -8.10 16.27 8.39
CA VAL A 13 -8.41 15.39 7.23
C VAL A 13 -9.56 15.97 6.40
N TRP A 14 -10.62 16.46 7.06
CA TRP A 14 -11.74 17.09 6.36
C TRP A 14 -11.31 18.35 5.60
N GLN A 15 -10.53 19.23 6.23
CA GLN A 15 -9.99 20.43 5.57
C GLN A 15 -9.08 20.09 4.39
N MET A 16 -8.26 19.03 4.51
CA MET A 16 -7.42 18.55 3.41
C MET A 16 -8.26 18.10 2.21
N ARG A 17 -9.32 17.32 2.45
CA ARG A 17 -10.23 16.85 1.39
C ARG A 17 -10.98 18.01 0.74
N LEU A 18 -11.46 18.96 1.54
CA LEU A 18 -12.15 20.14 1.03
C LEU A 18 -11.22 21.02 0.18
N ARG A 19 -9.99 21.29 0.64
CA ARG A 19 -8.99 22.04 -0.16
C ARG A 19 -8.66 21.33 -1.47
N SER A 20 -8.53 20.00 -1.43
CA SER A 20 -8.33 19.18 -2.63
C SER A 20 -9.50 19.36 -3.61
N ALA A 21 -10.74 19.25 -3.12
CA ALA A 21 -11.93 19.38 -3.95
C ALA A 21 -12.07 20.78 -4.56
N LEU A 22 -11.82 21.83 -3.78
CA LEU A 22 -11.88 23.22 -4.26
C LEU A 22 -10.88 23.47 -5.38
N ARG A 23 -9.67 22.91 -5.29
CA ARG A 23 -8.67 22.99 -6.37
C ARG A 23 -9.09 22.20 -7.61
N THR A 24 -9.68 21.03 -7.44
CA THR A 24 -10.24 20.27 -8.56
C THR A 24 -11.36 21.05 -9.25
N ALA A 25 -12.27 21.64 -8.47
CA ALA A 25 -13.33 22.49 -9.01
C ALA A 25 -12.75 23.69 -9.76
N LEU A 26 -11.72 24.34 -9.19
CA LEU A 26 -11.04 25.48 -9.81
C LEU A 26 -10.33 25.10 -11.13
N ALA A 27 -9.67 23.94 -11.19
CA ALA A 27 -9.08 23.42 -12.43
C ALA A 27 -10.17 23.16 -13.49
N CYS A 28 -11.30 22.58 -13.10
CA CYS A 28 -12.44 22.38 -14.00
C CYS A 28 -13.02 23.70 -14.50
N THR A 29 -13.15 24.72 -13.64
CA THR A 29 -13.63 26.05 -14.05
C THR A 29 -12.67 26.76 -15.00
N ILE A 30 -11.35 26.56 -14.85
CA ILE A 30 -10.35 27.12 -15.78
C ILE A 30 -10.54 26.52 -17.18
N VAL A 31 -10.68 25.19 -17.28
CA VAL A 31 -10.93 24.51 -18.56
C VAL A 31 -12.26 24.96 -19.16
N ALA A 32 -13.31 25.05 -18.35
CA ALA A 32 -14.60 25.52 -18.80
C ALA A 32 -14.52 26.97 -19.32
N GLY A 33 -13.86 27.87 -18.60
CA GLY A 33 -13.64 29.25 -19.03
C GLY A 33 -12.83 29.33 -20.33
N ALA A 34 -11.76 28.53 -20.46
CA ALA A 34 -10.95 28.48 -21.67
C ALA A 34 -11.72 27.95 -22.89
N THR A 35 -12.66 27.03 -22.69
CA THR A 35 -13.46 26.41 -23.77
C THR A 35 -14.74 27.20 -24.10
N LEU A 36 -15.24 28.01 -23.16
CA LEU A 36 -16.42 28.87 -23.34
C LEU A 36 -16.06 30.26 -23.83
N HIS A 37 -15.06 30.90 -23.22
CA HIS A 37 -14.70 32.30 -23.44
C HIS A 37 -13.31 32.49 -24.07
N GLY A 38 -12.61 31.40 -24.41
CA GLY A 38 -11.30 31.47 -25.04
C GLY A 38 -11.34 32.09 -26.44
N PRO A 39 -10.22 32.65 -26.92
CA PRO A 39 -10.13 33.19 -28.27
C PRO A 39 -10.42 32.09 -29.31
N LYS A 40 -11.01 32.47 -30.46
CA LYS A 40 -11.44 31.52 -31.52
C LYS A 40 -10.33 30.56 -31.95
N THR A 41 -9.07 31.02 -31.96
CA THR A 41 -7.90 30.19 -32.25
C THR A 41 -7.73 29.07 -31.22
N LEU A 42 -7.82 29.38 -29.92
CA LEU A 42 -7.74 28.41 -28.83
C LEU A 42 -8.96 27.47 -28.83
N ALA A 43 -10.16 27.99 -29.07
CA ALA A 43 -11.37 27.19 -29.15
C ALA A 43 -11.32 26.15 -30.28
N ASN A 44 -10.72 26.51 -31.43
CA ASN A 44 -10.57 25.58 -32.56
C ASN A 44 -9.59 24.43 -32.28
N PHE A 45 -8.57 24.65 -31.45
CA PHE A 45 -7.64 23.59 -31.02
C PHE A 45 -8.22 22.68 -29.92
N LEU A 46 -9.27 23.12 -29.22
CA LEU A 46 -9.88 22.44 -28.07
C LEU A 46 -11.18 21.72 -28.45
N LYS A 47 -11.10 20.79 -29.40
CA LYS A 47 -12.28 20.00 -29.82
C LYS A 47 -12.77 18.99 -28.77
N TYR A 48 -11.94 18.62 -27.79
CA TYR A 48 -12.22 17.53 -26.84
C TYR A 48 -12.13 17.95 -25.37
N PRO A 49 -13.00 18.87 -24.88
CA PRO A 49 -12.98 19.33 -23.48
C PRO A 49 -13.18 18.20 -22.47
N ALA A 50 -13.89 17.13 -22.84
CA ALA A 50 -14.05 15.92 -22.03
C ALA A 50 -12.70 15.32 -21.61
N LEU A 51 -11.71 15.27 -22.52
CA LEU A 51 -10.39 14.74 -22.21
C LEU A 51 -9.62 15.63 -21.22
N SER A 52 -9.79 16.95 -21.30
CA SER A 52 -9.22 17.87 -20.32
C SER A 52 -9.75 17.60 -18.91
N TYR A 53 -11.06 17.38 -18.77
CA TYR A 53 -11.68 17.01 -17.49
C TYR A 53 -11.20 15.66 -16.96
N VAL A 54 -11.10 14.64 -17.82
CA VAL A 54 -10.53 13.33 -17.43
C VAL A 54 -9.10 13.49 -16.94
N THR A 55 -8.29 14.29 -17.66
CA THR A 55 -6.89 14.55 -17.29
C THR A 55 -6.80 15.25 -15.94
N ILE A 56 -7.64 16.26 -15.67
CA ILE A 56 -7.73 16.91 -14.36
C ILE A 56 -8.09 15.90 -13.29
N ILE A 57 -9.14 15.10 -13.47
CA ILE A 57 -9.55 14.11 -12.48
C ILE A 57 -8.46 13.05 -12.28
N LEU A 58 -7.74 12.61 -13.32
CA LEU A 58 -6.66 11.64 -13.15
C LEU A 58 -5.43 12.21 -12.43
N ILE A 59 -5.08 13.48 -12.68
CA ILE A 59 -3.95 14.15 -12.03
C ILE A 59 -4.32 14.54 -10.58
N LEU A 60 -5.49 15.13 -10.37
CA LEU A 60 -5.94 15.63 -9.06
C LEU A 60 -6.68 14.57 -8.24
N SER A 61 -7.07 13.40 -8.76
CA SER A 61 -7.70 12.39 -7.90
C SER A 61 -6.71 11.93 -6.82
N ASN A 62 -5.43 11.75 -7.12
CA ASN A 62 -4.45 11.24 -6.16
C ASN A 62 -3.80 12.36 -5.36
N ASN A 63 -4.23 12.55 -4.11
CA ASN A 63 -3.59 13.42 -3.11
C ASN A 63 -3.37 14.89 -3.57
N ALA A 64 -4.36 15.45 -4.27
CA ALA A 64 -4.42 16.76 -4.97
C ALA A 64 -4.07 18.04 -4.19
N SER A 65 -3.59 17.94 -2.97
CA SER A 65 -3.21 19.12 -2.20
C SER A 65 -1.73 19.50 -2.33
N MET A 66 -0.99 18.84 -3.22
CA MET A 66 0.47 18.87 -3.26
C MET A 66 1.07 19.19 -4.62
N LEU A 67 2.06 20.07 -4.61
CA LEU A 67 2.76 20.51 -5.83
C LEU A 67 3.49 19.35 -6.51
N GLY A 68 4.21 18.53 -5.73
CA GLY A 68 5.00 17.43 -6.28
C GLY A 68 4.19 16.40 -7.06
N HIS A 69 3.03 15.99 -6.54
CA HIS A 69 2.16 15.02 -7.20
C HIS A 69 1.53 15.57 -8.48
N THR A 70 1.19 16.86 -8.52
CA THR A 70 0.65 17.46 -9.74
C THR A 70 1.73 17.72 -10.78
N LEU A 71 2.95 18.13 -10.39
CA LEU A 71 4.08 18.21 -11.32
C LEU A 71 4.40 16.85 -11.94
N SER A 72 4.44 15.80 -11.11
CA SER A 72 4.54 14.41 -11.57
C SER A 72 3.40 14.05 -12.53
N GLY A 73 2.15 14.35 -12.16
CA GLY A 73 0.98 14.07 -13.00
C GLY A 73 1.00 14.83 -14.34
N CYS A 74 1.43 16.09 -14.36
CA CYS A 74 1.61 16.88 -15.58
C CYS A 74 2.71 16.30 -16.46
N TRP A 75 3.84 15.89 -15.86
CA TRP A 75 4.91 15.18 -16.57
C TRP A 75 4.40 13.87 -17.19
N HIS A 76 3.60 13.11 -16.45
CA HIS A 76 2.97 11.88 -16.95
C HIS A 76 1.97 12.14 -18.08
N ALA A 77 1.21 13.24 -18.02
CA ALA A 77 0.32 13.65 -19.11
C ALA A 77 1.11 14.03 -20.37
N LEU A 78 2.19 14.80 -20.22
CA LEU A 78 3.10 15.15 -21.33
C LEU A 78 3.72 13.90 -21.95
N HIS A 79 4.24 12.98 -21.13
CA HIS A 79 4.80 11.72 -21.60
C HIS A 79 3.75 10.88 -22.34
N ALA A 80 2.51 10.81 -21.85
CA ALA A 80 1.42 10.12 -22.52
C ALA A 80 1.10 10.74 -23.89
N THR A 81 1.01 12.09 -23.96
CA THR A 81 0.76 12.80 -25.23
C THR A 81 1.89 12.58 -26.24
N LEU A 82 3.14 12.62 -25.80
CA LEU A 82 4.31 12.43 -26.66
C LEU A 82 4.41 10.97 -27.17
N GLN A 83 3.93 10.01 -26.37
CA GLN A 83 3.91 8.61 -26.77
C GLN A 83 2.83 8.30 -27.82
N VAL A 84 1.65 8.94 -27.72
CA VAL A 84 0.48 8.59 -28.55
C VAL A 84 0.35 9.49 -29.79
N VAL A 85 0.48 10.81 -29.63
CA VAL A 85 0.12 11.78 -30.68
C VAL A 85 1.01 11.66 -31.93
N PRO A 86 2.35 11.60 -31.82
CA PRO A 86 3.21 11.47 -33.01
C PRO A 86 2.97 10.16 -33.75
N LEU A 87 2.82 9.05 -33.02
CA LEU A 87 2.58 7.74 -33.61
C LEU A 87 1.22 7.69 -34.31
N ALA A 88 0.19 8.28 -33.70
CA ALA A 88 -1.14 8.39 -34.30
C ALA A 88 -1.14 9.29 -35.54
N ALA A 89 -0.41 10.42 -35.52
CA ALA A 89 -0.27 11.31 -36.66
C ALA A 89 0.46 10.62 -37.81
N LEU A 90 1.55 9.89 -37.53
CA LEU A 90 2.28 9.09 -38.53
C LEU A 90 1.43 7.94 -39.09
N ALA A 91 0.70 7.21 -38.24
CA ALA A 91 -0.21 6.15 -38.69
C ALA A 91 -1.29 6.71 -39.63
N ARG A 92 -1.85 7.87 -39.28
CA ARG A 92 -2.86 8.55 -40.12
C ARG A 92 -2.28 9.12 -41.40
N TRP A 93 -1.00 9.52 -41.41
CA TRP A 93 -0.31 9.98 -42.61
C TRP A 93 0.00 8.82 -43.58
N LEU A 94 0.40 7.66 -43.05
CA LEU A 94 0.68 6.45 -43.84
C LEU A 94 -0.59 5.81 -44.43
N ILE A 95 -1.72 5.94 -43.75
CA ILE A 95 -3.03 5.52 -44.26
C ILE A 95 -3.52 6.64 -45.20
N SER A 96 -3.07 6.63 -46.46
CA SER A 96 -3.35 7.67 -47.46
C SER A 96 -4.84 8.06 -47.53
N PRO A 97 -5.17 9.36 -47.63
CA PRO A 97 -6.53 9.87 -47.80
C PRO A 97 -7.14 9.63 -49.20
N GLU A 98 -6.42 9.01 -50.14
CA GLU A 98 -6.84 8.89 -51.56
C GLU A 98 -8.05 7.96 -51.81
N LYS A 99 -8.50 7.23 -50.80
CA LYS A 99 -9.79 6.53 -50.84
C LYS A 99 -10.58 7.02 -49.65
N GLY A 100 -11.54 7.93 -49.87
CA GLY A 100 -12.39 8.55 -48.85
C GLY A 100 -13.30 7.60 -48.05
N GLY A 101 -12.88 6.36 -47.78
CA GLY A 101 -13.52 5.44 -46.86
C GLY A 101 -12.84 5.50 -45.50
N GLY A 102 -13.62 5.72 -44.44
CA GLY A 102 -13.15 5.56 -43.06
C GLY A 102 -12.56 4.16 -42.80
N MET A 103 -11.76 4.03 -41.75
CA MET A 103 -11.10 2.75 -41.46
C MET A 103 -12.16 1.70 -41.06
N PRO A 104 -12.14 0.48 -41.63
CA PRO A 104 -13.07 -0.57 -41.23
C PRO A 104 -13.01 -0.81 -39.73
N VAL A 105 -14.19 -0.95 -39.10
CA VAL A 105 -14.32 -1.04 -37.63
C VAL A 105 -13.41 -2.13 -37.04
N GLY A 106 -13.33 -3.30 -37.69
CA GLY A 106 -12.47 -4.39 -37.24
C GLY A 106 -10.98 -4.05 -37.27
N VAL A 107 -10.52 -3.30 -38.29
CA VAL A 107 -9.12 -2.87 -38.41
C VAL A 107 -8.81 -1.81 -37.34
N ALA A 108 -9.74 -0.88 -37.10
CA ALA A 108 -9.57 0.12 -36.04
C ALA A 108 -9.56 -0.50 -34.63
N ALA A 109 -10.43 -1.49 -34.38
CA ALA A 109 -10.44 -2.24 -33.12
C ALA A 109 -9.12 -3.01 -32.91
N ALA A 110 -8.62 -3.68 -33.95
CA ALA A 110 -7.34 -4.38 -33.89
C ALA A 110 -6.16 -3.42 -33.66
N ALA A 111 -6.15 -2.28 -34.36
CA ALA A 111 -5.12 -1.25 -34.21
C ALA A 111 -5.16 -0.60 -32.81
N ALA A 112 -6.36 -0.31 -32.27
CA ALA A 112 -6.53 0.19 -30.91
C ALA A 112 -6.05 -0.84 -29.86
N SER A 113 -6.27 -2.13 -30.12
CA SER A 113 -5.77 -3.23 -29.27
C SER A 113 -4.24 -3.31 -29.31
N ALA A 114 -3.64 -3.22 -30.50
CA ALA A 114 -2.18 -3.22 -30.64
C ALA A 114 -1.54 -1.99 -29.97
N ALA A 115 -2.10 -0.80 -30.18
CA ALA A 115 -1.61 0.45 -29.58
C ALA A 115 -1.75 0.43 -28.04
N SER A 116 -2.88 -0.04 -27.53
CA SER A 116 -3.09 -0.17 -26.07
C SER A 116 -2.16 -1.20 -25.45
N PHE A 117 -1.87 -2.32 -26.13
CA PHE A 117 -0.86 -3.28 -25.68
C PHE A 117 0.55 -2.64 -25.61
N ALA A 118 0.96 -1.91 -26.65
CA ALA A 118 2.25 -1.23 -26.70
C ALA A 118 2.42 -0.16 -25.60
N VAL A 119 1.36 0.52 -25.21
CA VAL A 119 1.38 1.52 -24.12
C VAL A 119 1.38 0.86 -22.74
N THR A 120 0.67 -0.26 -22.57
CA THR A 120 0.49 -0.90 -21.27
C THR A 120 1.62 -1.83 -20.87
N MET A 121 2.36 -2.38 -21.83
CA MET A 121 3.47 -3.32 -21.61
C MET A 121 4.69 -2.72 -20.85
N PRO A 122 5.19 -1.50 -21.14
CA PRO A 122 6.40 -0.98 -20.50
C PRO A 122 6.24 -0.78 -18.98
N GLU A 123 7.25 -1.18 -18.19
CA GLU A 123 7.27 -0.96 -16.73
C GLU A 123 7.57 0.49 -16.35
N SER A 124 8.37 1.18 -17.17
CA SER A 124 8.85 2.54 -16.89
C SER A 124 7.76 3.60 -16.90
N THR A 125 6.58 3.31 -17.48
CA THR A 125 5.50 4.28 -17.59
C THR A 125 4.55 4.19 -16.40
N HIS A 126 4.37 5.33 -15.72
CA HIS A 126 3.49 5.45 -14.57
C HIS A 126 2.01 5.18 -14.92
N MET A 127 1.23 4.71 -13.93
CA MET A 127 -0.18 4.35 -14.09
C MET A 127 -1.04 5.48 -14.69
N THR A 128 -0.82 6.72 -14.25
CA THR A 128 -1.59 7.87 -14.76
C THR A 128 -1.27 8.17 -16.22
N ALA A 129 -0.01 8.03 -16.65
CA ALA A 129 0.38 8.19 -18.05
C ALA A 129 -0.33 7.15 -18.92
N LYS A 130 -0.36 5.88 -18.49
CA LYS A 130 -1.06 4.80 -19.21
C LYS A 130 -2.54 5.09 -19.38
N ARG A 131 -3.24 5.52 -18.32
CA ARG A 131 -4.68 5.88 -18.40
C ARG A 131 -4.95 7.03 -19.37
N ILE A 132 -4.13 8.08 -19.33
CA ILE A 132 -4.26 9.23 -20.23
C ILE A 132 -4.00 8.79 -21.69
N ALA A 133 -2.92 8.02 -21.92
CA ALA A 133 -2.58 7.49 -23.24
C ALA A 133 -3.69 6.58 -23.80
N LEU A 134 -4.25 5.68 -23.00
CA LEU A 134 -5.38 4.83 -23.40
C LEU A 134 -6.63 5.66 -23.74
N GLY A 135 -6.88 6.75 -23.00
CA GLY A 135 -7.98 7.68 -23.30
C GLY A 135 -7.78 8.39 -24.65
N GLN A 136 -6.55 8.79 -24.96
CA GLN A 136 -6.18 9.38 -26.24
C GLN A 136 -6.31 8.39 -27.40
N ILE A 137 -5.83 7.15 -27.22
CA ILE A 137 -6.01 6.05 -28.18
C ILE A 137 -7.51 5.84 -28.46
N SER A 138 -8.32 5.77 -27.41
CA SER A 138 -9.78 5.57 -27.53
C SER A 138 -10.44 6.66 -28.38
N LEU A 139 -10.11 7.93 -28.15
CA LEU A 139 -10.63 9.05 -28.92
C LEU A 139 -10.19 9.02 -30.38
N ILE A 140 -8.89 8.85 -30.63
CA ILE A 140 -8.31 8.88 -31.98
C ILE A 140 -8.89 7.75 -32.86
N PHE A 141 -8.97 6.52 -32.33
CA PHE A 141 -9.46 5.38 -33.11
C PHE A 141 -10.98 5.39 -33.28
N THR A 142 -11.75 5.92 -32.33
CA THR A 142 -13.19 6.05 -32.52
C THR A 142 -13.51 7.12 -33.56
N GLU A 143 -12.81 8.25 -33.54
CA GLU A 143 -12.97 9.31 -34.53
C GLU A 143 -12.58 8.85 -35.94
N LEU A 144 -11.56 8.00 -36.08
CA LEU A 144 -11.18 7.39 -37.36
C LEU A 144 -12.28 6.50 -37.98
N VAL A 145 -13.21 6.00 -37.17
CA VAL A 145 -14.30 5.12 -37.59
C VAL A 145 -15.61 5.89 -37.79
N VAL A 146 -15.89 6.84 -36.89
CA VAL A 146 -17.16 7.59 -36.85
C VAL A 146 -17.14 8.83 -37.76
N SER A 147 -16.00 9.53 -37.87
CA SER A 147 -15.94 10.77 -38.65
C SER A 147 -15.69 10.50 -40.14
N ILE A 148 -16.75 10.66 -40.93
CA ILE A 148 -16.72 10.85 -42.38
C ILE A 148 -16.71 12.37 -42.64
N ASP A 149 -15.62 13.06 -42.27
CA ASP A 149 -15.54 14.50 -42.53
C ASP A 149 -14.91 14.75 -43.91
N ASP A 150 -15.71 15.33 -44.82
CA ASP A 150 -15.36 15.78 -46.18
C ASP A 150 -14.35 16.97 -46.21
N THR A 151 -13.81 17.37 -45.06
CA THR A 151 -12.83 18.46 -44.97
C THR A 151 -11.44 17.88 -44.74
N GLY A 152 -10.50 18.16 -45.65
CA GLY A 152 -9.13 17.61 -45.68
C GLY A 152 -8.21 17.92 -44.48
N TYR A 153 -8.75 18.23 -43.30
CA TYR A 153 -8.05 18.58 -42.06
C TYR A 153 -7.97 17.42 -41.04
N GLY A 154 -8.34 16.19 -41.40
CA GLY A 154 -8.32 15.03 -40.49
C GLY A 154 -6.96 14.72 -39.86
N PHE A 155 -5.84 15.19 -40.44
CA PHE A 155 -4.50 15.05 -39.86
C PHE A 155 -4.32 15.82 -38.53
N MET A 156 -5.12 16.87 -38.28
CA MET A 156 -5.03 17.70 -37.06
C MET A 156 -5.74 17.07 -35.84
N ASN A 157 -6.47 15.97 -36.02
CA ASN A 157 -7.28 15.38 -34.95
C ASN A 157 -6.45 14.84 -33.76
N PRO A 158 -5.33 14.11 -33.97
CA PRO A 158 -4.42 13.74 -32.87
C PRO A 158 -3.83 14.96 -32.14
N LEU A 159 -3.59 16.06 -32.86
CA LEU A 159 -3.11 17.32 -32.28
C LEU A 159 -4.16 17.96 -31.36
N HIS A 160 -5.44 17.96 -31.75
CA HIS A 160 -6.54 18.46 -30.90
C HIS A 160 -6.72 17.61 -29.63
N VAL A 161 -6.59 16.28 -29.76
CA VAL A 161 -6.59 15.34 -28.62
C VAL A 161 -5.42 15.63 -27.68
N GLY A 162 -4.22 15.82 -28.23
CA GLY A 162 -3.02 16.19 -27.45
C GLY A 162 -3.18 17.54 -26.73
N ALA A 163 -3.62 18.57 -27.45
CA ALA A 163 -3.84 19.91 -26.90
C ALA A 163 -4.86 19.91 -25.74
N SER A 164 -5.93 19.12 -25.87
CA SER A 164 -6.95 18.99 -24.82
C SER A 164 -6.40 18.33 -23.55
N ALA A 165 -5.55 17.31 -23.67
CA ALA A 165 -4.88 16.70 -22.51
C ALA A 165 -3.88 17.68 -21.84
N ILE A 166 -3.09 18.41 -22.64
CA ILE A 166 -2.15 19.41 -22.15
C ILE A 166 -2.88 20.54 -21.41
N LEU A 167 -4.04 20.99 -21.92
CA LEU A 167 -4.87 21.98 -21.24
C LEU A 167 -5.30 21.50 -19.85
N GLY A 168 -5.72 20.23 -19.72
CA GLY A 168 -6.08 19.65 -18.43
C GLY A 168 -4.91 19.63 -17.44
N ALA A 169 -3.71 19.30 -17.92
CA ALA A 169 -2.48 19.35 -17.11
C ALA A 169 -2.12 20.78 -16.71
N PHE A 170 -2.23 21.75 -17.62
CA PHE A 170 -1.94 23.16 -17.34
C PHE A 170 -2.94 23.76 -16.34
N ALA A 171 -4.24 23.50 -16.51
CA ALA A 171 -5.28 23.91 -15.58
C ALA A 171 -5.07 23.32 -14.17
N SER A 172 -4.60 22.07 -14.10
CA SER A 172 -4.22 21.41 -12.85
C SER A 172 -3.08 22.13 -12.12
N LEU A 173 -2.07 22.59 -12.88
CA LEU A 173 -0.93 23.35 -12.32
C LEU A 173 -1.37 24.74 -11.84
N LEU A 174 -2.15 25.46 -12.64
CA LEU A 174 -2.70 26.76 -12.27
C LEU A 174 -3.56 26.69 -11.01
N ALA A 175 -4.37 25.64 -10.89
CA ALA A 175 -5.23 25.47 -9.73
C ALA A 175 -4.50 25.24 -8.41
N LEU A 176 -3.22 24.84 -8.45
CA LEU A 176 -2.40 24.72 -7.26
C LEU A 176 -1.74 26.02 -6.82
N LEU A 177 -1.55 26.96 -7.74
CA LEU A 177 -0.94 28.25 -7.43
C LEU A 177 -1.89 29.14 -6.61
N LEU A 178 -3.20 28.88 -6.65
CA LEU A 178 -4.23 29.65 -5.96
C LEU A 178 -4.76 28.89 -4.71
N PRO A 179 -4.83 29.51 -3.51
CA PRO A 179 -4.14 30.73 -3.06
C PRO A 179 -2.66 30.49 -2.66
N PHE A 180 -2.27 29.26 -2.29
CA PHE A 180 -0.87 28.88 -2.04
C PHE A 180 -0.64 27.38 -2.30
N PRO A 181 0.46 26.96 -2.94
CA PRO A 181 0.77 25.55 -3.17
C PRO A 181 1.05 24.85 -1.84
N GLY A 182 0.44 23.68 -1.63
CA GLY A 182 0.80 22.83 -0.50
C GLY A 182 2.06 22.05 -0.86
N LEU A 183 3.08 22.07 0.00
CA LEU A 183 4.30 21.28 -0.18
C LEU A 183 4.14 19.91 0.50
N ALA A 184 4.45 18.84 -0.24
CA ALA A 184 4.55 17.48 0.27
C ALA A 184 5.57 17.37 1.39
N HIS A 185 6.73 18.00 1.22
CA HIS A 185 7.77 17.99 2.24
C HIS A 185 7.30 18.53 3.60
N TYR A 186 6.66 19.71 3.63
CA TYR A 186 6.17 20.30 4.87
C TYR A 186 5.10 19.44 5.54
N LYS A 187 4.21 18.82 4.75
CA LYS A 187 3.19 17.94 5.31
C LYS A 187 3.74 16.61 5.79
N VAL A 188 4.70 16.02 5.09
CA VAL A 188 5.40 14.81 5.57
C VAL A 188 6.11 15.12 6.88
N LYS A 189 6.80 16.25 6.99
CA LYS A 189 7.38 16.72 8.25
C LYS A 189 6.35 16.77 9.38
N LYS A 190 5.23 17.49 9.15
CA LYS A 190 4.15 17.59 10.14
C LYS A 190 3.52 16.23 10.50
N LEU A 191 3.38 15.33 9.53
CA LEU A 191 2.87 13.98 9.78
C LEU A 191 3.86 13.12 10.57
N CYS A 192 5.17 13.28 10.35
CA CYS A 192 6.21 12.64 11.15
C CYS A 192 6.23 13.15 12.59
N GLU A 193 6.06 14.46 12.81
CA GLU A 193 5.90 15.06 14.14
C GLU A 193 4.67 14.46 14.86
N LEU A 194 3.51 14.43 14.20
CA LEU A 194 2.29 13.80 14.73
C LEU A 194 2.47 12.29 14.98
N TYR A 195 3.27 11.61 14.18
CA TYR A 195 3.60 10.20 14.41
C TYR A 195 4.49 10.05 15.64
N GLY A 196 5.44 10.95 15.88
CA GLY A 196 6.26 10.96 17.09
C GLY A 196 5.44 11.19 18.36
N GLU A 197 4.53 12.16 18.33
CA GLU A 197 3.56 12.38 19.42
C GLU A 197 2.67 11.15 19.65
N ASN A 198 2.21 10.52 18.56
CA ASN A 198 1.41 9.29 18.65
C ASN A 198 2.20 8.13 19.26
N ALA A 199 3.45 7.94 18.84
CA ALA A 199 4.33 6.89 19.32
C ALA A 199 4.72 7.10 20.79
N SER A 200 5.01 8.33 21.20
CA SER A 200 5.31 8.67 22.60
C SER A 200 4.08 8.51 23.50
N GLU A 201 2.88 8.90 23.05
CA GLU A 201 1.63 8.68 23.79
C GLU A 201 1.37 7.18 23.98
N ARG A 202 1.49 6.37 22.91
CA ARG A 202 1.36 4.90 23.00
C ARG A 202 2.36 4.31 23.99
N MET A 203 3.61 4.73 23.89
CA MET A 203 4.67 4.23 24.74
C MET A 203 4.42 4.57 26.22
N SER A 204 3.97 5.78 26.52
CA SER A 204 3.59 6.16 27.88
C SER A 204 2.45 5.30 28.45
N ILE A 205 1.49 4.91 27.61
CA ILE A 205 0.38 4.04 28.00
C ILE A 205 0.88 2.61 28.20
N TYR A 206 1.76 2.11 27.32
CA TYR A 206 2.36 0.78 27.46
C TYR A 206 3.24 0.66 28.71
N LEU A 207 4.02 1.69 29.04
CA LEU A 207 4.79 1.75 30.28
C LEU A 207 3.88 1.74 31.52
N LYS A 208 2.75 2.47 31.50
CA LYS A 208 1.75 2.42 32.58
C LYS A 208 1.07 1.05 32.68
N ALA A 209 0.80 0.41 31.54
CA ALA A 209 0.22 -0.92 31.50
C ALA A 209 1.19 -1.99 32.00
N PHE A 210 2.49 -1.82 31.72
CA PHE A 210 3.56 -2.67 32.25
C PHE A 210 3.65 -2.59 33.77
N ASN A 211 3.47 -1.39 34.34
CA ASN A 211 3.47 -1.15 35.79
C ASN A 211 2.11 -1.34 36.48
N ALA A 212 1.08 -1.82 35.77
CA ALA A 212 -0.26 -1.91 36.33
C ALA A 212 -0.38 -3.07 37.33
N LYS A 213 -0.88 -2.76 38.54
CA LYS A 213 -1.06 -3.76 39.61
C LYS A 213 -2.14 -4.80 39.31
N ASP A 214 -3.19 -4.41 38.58
CA ASP A 214 -4.32 -5.26 38.23
C ASP A 214 -4.35 -5.60 36.74
N HIS A 215 -4.61 -6.86 36.41
CA HIS A 215 -4.84 -7.32 35.03
C HIS A 215 -6.00 -6.55 34.35
N LYS A 216 -7.02 -6.14 35.12
CA LYS A 216 -8.12 -5.30 34.61
C LYS A 216 -7.63 -3.91 34.18
N ILE A 217 -6.77 -3.28 34.98
CA ILE A 217 -6.19 -1.96 34.66
C ILE A 217 -5.22 -2.08 33.47
N LYS A 218 -4.39 -3.13 33.45
CA LYS A 218 -3.50 -3.46 32.32
C LYS A 218 -4.29 -3.58 31.02
N THR A 219 -5.34 -4.40 31.00
CA THR A 219 -6.19 -4.61 29.83
C THR A 219 -6.95 -3.36 29.41
N GLU A 220 -7.45 -2.56 30.36
CA GLU A 220 -8.08 -1.26 30.07
C GLU A 220 -7.11 -0.28 29.39
N LEU A 221 -5.88 -0.15 29.91
CA LEU A 221 -4.84 0.70 29.32
C LEU A 221 -4.44 0.22 27.92
N VAL A 222 -4.28 -1.08 27.71
CA VAL A 222 -4.00 -1.64 26.38
C VAL A 222 -5.16 -1.36 25.41
N LEU A 223 -6.41 -1.51 25.87
CA LEU A 223 -7.60 -1.17 25.06
C LEU A 223 -7.66 0.32 24.74
N GLN A 224 -7.23 1.20 25.65
CA GLN A 224 -7.11 2.63 25.41
C GLN A 224 -6.05 2.97 24.36
N ALA A 225 -4.98 2.19 24.26
CA ALA A 225 -3.91 2.37 23.27
C ALA A 225 -4.31 1.95 21.85
N LYS A 226 -5.24 0.99 21.67
CA LYS A 226 -5.68 0.50 20.35
C LYS A 226 -6.11 1.59 19.35
N PRO A 227 -7.02 2.54 19.69
CA PRO A 227 -7.39 3.59 18.76
C PRO A 227 -6.20 4.49 18.38
N ILE A 228 -5.25 4.67 19.30
CA ILE A 228 -4.03 5.47 19.08
C ILE A 228 -3.10 4.73 18.12
N ALA A 229 -2.93 3.41 18.28
CA ALA A 229 -2.19 2.56 17.34
C ALA A 229 -2.81 2.59 15.93
N GLU A 230 -4.14 2.53 15.81
CA GLU A 230 -4.82 2.68 14.52
C GLU A 230 -4.51 4.02 13.84
N ILE A 231 -4.46 5.11 14.61
CA ILE A 231 -4.07 6.43 14.11
C ILE A 231 -2.62 6.40 13.61
N GLY A 232 -1.69 5.81 14.37
CA GLY A 232 -0.29 5.61 13.94
C GLY A 232 -0.19 4.91 12.59
N THR A 233 -0.98 3.85 12.38
CA THR A 233 -1.00 3.15 11.08
C THR A 233 -1.52 4.01 9.93
N LYS A 234 -2.55 4.85 10.18
CA LYS A 234 -3.10 5.78 9.20
C LYS A 234 -2.11 6.89 8.88
N LEU A 235 -1.38 7.39 9.87
CA LEU A 235 -0.30 8.38 9.69
C LEU A 235 0.81 7.81 8.80
N LEU A 236 1.27 6.59 9.07
CA LEU A 236 2.32 5.94 8.28
C LEU A 236 1.87 5.67 6.83
N GLN A 237 0.61 5.26 6.62
CA GLN A 237 0.03 5.13 5.29
C GLN A 237 -0.06 6.47 4.54
N ASN A 238 -0.41 7.56 5.25
CA ASN A 238 -0.43 8.89 4.65
C ASN A 238 0.98 9.36 4.30
N ILE A 239 1.98 9.16 5.17
CA ILE A 239 3.39 9.51 4.89
C ILE A 239 3.85 8.78 3.62
N LYS A 240 3.59 7.47 3.53
CA LYS A 240 3.89 6.67 2.33
C LYS A 240 3.27 7.26 1.07
N ALA A 241 1.99 7.60 1.12
CA ALA A 241 1.26 8.11 -0.03
C ALA A 241 1.74 9.50 -0.51
N LEU A 242 2.45 10.25 0.34
CA LEU A 242 2.96 11.59 0.02
C LEU A 242 4.45 11.59 -0.34
N GLN A 243 5.16 10.51 -0.01
CA GLN A 243 6.59 10.39 -0.24
C GLN A 243 6.95 10.36 -1.73
N GLU A 244 6.08 9.80 -2.58
CA GLU A 244 6.24 9.79 -4.05
C GLU A 244 6.30 11.22 -4.65
N GLY A 245 5.72 12.21 -3.98
CA GLY A 245 5.70 13.61 -4.43
C GLY A 245 6.95 14.43 -4.07
N ILE A 246 7.68 14.05 -3.01
CA ILE A 246 8.87 14.78 -2.53
C ILE A 246 9.95 15.02 -3.61
N PRO A 247 10.37 14.02 -4.42
CA PRO A 247 11.43 14.22 -5.41
C PRO A 247 11.03 15.15 -6.57
N TRP A 248 9.75 15.52 -6.69
CA TRP A 248 9.27 16.49 -7.67
C TRP A 248 9.27 17.93 -7.13
N GLU A 249 9.29 18.11 -5.81
CA GLU A 249 9.37 19.43 -5.17
C GLU A 249 10.81 19.88 -4.94
N ARG A 250 11.75 18.93 -4.80
CA ARG A 250 13.18 19.19 -4.64
C ARG A 250 14.00 18.35 -5.62
N PRO A 251 14.20 18.82 -6.87
CA PRO A 251 14.87 18.06 -7.92
C PRO A 251 16.30 17.62 -7.55
N TRP A 252 17.02 18.48 -6.81
CA TRP A 252 18.39 18.26 -6.35
C TRP A 252 18.54 17.07 -5.38
N SER A 253 17.47 16.71 -4.66
CA SER A 253 17.46 15.53 -3.77
C SER A 253 17.50 14.19 -4.52
N ARG A 254 17.19 14.16 -5.83
CA ARG A 254 17.32 12.94 -6.66
C ARG A 254 18.76 12.54 -6.91
N TYR A 255 19.69 13.49 -6.82
CA TYR A 255 21.10 13.29 -7.13
C TYR A 255 21.95 13.02 -5.89
N THR A 256 21.45 13.30 -4.69
CA THR A 256 22.08 12.93 -3.42
C THR A 256 21.73 11.48 -3.07
N LYS A 257 22.48 10.54 -3.65
CA LYS A 257 22.14 9.12 -3.70
C LYS A 257 22.34 8.33 -2.38
N ASN A 258 22.93 8.90 -1.31
CA ASN A 258 23.33 8.06 -0.17
C ASN A 258 22.49 8.14 1.13
N ASN A 259 21.69 9.19 1.40
CA ASN A 259 20.96 9.27 2.69
C ASN A 259 19.42 9.33 2.57
N SER A 260 18.85 9.16 1.37
CA SER A 260 17.39 9.18 1.16
C SER A 260 16.72 7.80 1.26
N MET A 261 17.26 6.92 2.10
CA MET A 261 16.54 5.73 2.57
C MET A 261 15.11 6.13 2.98
N ASN A 262 14.14 5.35 2.49
CA ASN A 262 12.70 5.63 2.55
C ASN A 262 12.31 6.01 4.00
N VAL A 263 11.82 7.23 4.26
CA VAL A 263 11.32 7.64 5.59
C VAL A 263 10.31 6.63 6.13
N GLU A 264 9.53 6.03 5.22
CA GLU A 264 8.69 4.86 5.50
C GLU A 264 9.44 3.73 6.21
N ASN A 265 10.60 3.29 5.71
CA ASN A 265 11.33 2.15 6.24
C ASN A 265 11.82 2.44 7.66
N ARG A 266 12.35 3.65 7.90
CA ARG A 266 12.82 4.08 9.23
C ARG A 266 11.67 4.25 10.23
N LEU A 267 10.50 4.68 9.79
CA LEU A 267 9.31 4.72 10.66
C LEU A 267 8.73 3.33 10.91
N GLN A 268 8.80 2.43 9.92
CA GLN A 268 8.39 1.03 10.09
C GLN A 268 9.30 0.28 11.07
N SER A 269 10.60 0.58 11.11
CA SER A 269 11.50 0.00 12.10
C SER A 269 11.20 0.49 13.53
N LEU A 270 10.71 1.71 13.71
CA LEU A 270 10.19 2.18 15.02
C LEU A 270 8.85 1.53 15.40
N GLU A 271 7.96 1.27 14.43
CA GLU A 271 6.64 0.67 14.69
C GLU A 271 6.73 -0.78 15.18
N LEU A 272 7.79 -1.49 14.77
CA LEU A 272 8.01 -2.90 15.09
C LEU A 272 8.20 -3.18 16.60
N PRO A 273 9.18 -2.56 17.32
CA PRO A 273 9.33 -2.72 18.77
C PRO A 273 8.09 -2.25 19.54
N ILE A 274 7.46 -1.14 19.13
CA ILE A 274 6.28 -0.60 19.81
C ILE A 274 5.12 -1.61 19.77
N ARG A 275 4.96 -2.35 18.66
CA ARG A 275 3.95 -3.42 18.57
C ARG A 275 4.35 -4.69 19.29
N ALA A 276 5.63 -5.01 19.33
CA ALA A 276 6.13 -6.13 20.12
C ALA A 276 5.78 -5.92 21.61
N MET A 277 5.96 -4.70 22.12
CA MET A 277 5.53 -4.30 23.47
C MET A 277 4.02 -4.44 23.68
N GLU A 278 3.20 -4.00 22.71
CA GLU A 278 1.74 -4.19 22.78
C GLU A 278 1.38 -5.68 22.88
N TYR A 279 2.01 -6.54 22.08
CA TYR A 279 1.79 -7.97 22.12
C TYR A 279 2.15 -8.56 23.48
N TYR A 280 3.31 -8.16 24.03
CA TYR A 280 3.73 -8.58 25.36
C TYR A 280 2.67 -8.26 26.40
N LEU A 281 2.17 -7.02 26.42
CA LEU A 281 1.18 -6.59 27.39
C LEU A 281 -0.16 -7.31 27.26
N ILE A 282 -0.52 -7.79 26.07
CA ILE A 282 -1.75 -8.58 25.88
C ILE A 282 -1.58 -10.00 26.42
N ASN A 283 -0.39 -10.59 26.30
CA ASN A 283 -0.17 -12.02 26.49
C ASN A 283 0.64 -12.38 27.74
N SER A 284 1.26 -11.41 28.42
CA SER A 284 2.01 -11.65 29.66
C SER A 284 1.09 -11.67 30.88
N SER A 285 1.38 -12.60 31.79
CA SER A 285 0.70 -12.71 33.08
C SER A 285 1.48 -11.98 34.19
N SER A 286 2.72 -11.58 33.91
CA SER A 286 3.63 -10.95 34.86
C SER A 286 3.07 -9.69 35.52
N ARG A 287 3.37 -9.57 36.82
CA ARG A 287 3.20 -8.35 37.62
C ARG A 287 4.57 -7.73 37.85
N VAL A 288 4.80 -6.55 37.30
CA VAL A 288 5.99 -5.74 37.62
C VAL A 288 5.53 -4.53 38.42
N GLN A 289 6.19 -4.26 39.55
CA GLN A 289 5.94 -3.07 40.36
C GLN A 289 7.16 -2.14 40.31
N ILE A 290 6.92 -0.92 39.84
CA ILE A 290 7.85 0.19 39.73
C ILE A 290 7.25 1.36 40.53
N LEU A 291 8.09 2.11 41.22
CA LEU A 291 7.67 3.34 41.88
C LEU A 291 7.22 4.38 40.81
N ASP A 292 6.02 4.95 40.95
CA ASP A 292 5.42 5.87 39.96
C ASP A 292 6.33 7.04 39.57
N GLN A 293 7.20 7.49 40.49
CA GLN A 293 8.14 8.59 40.25
C GLN A 293 9.25 8.22 39.26
N GLU A 294 9.79 6.99 39.35
CA GLU A 294 10.84 6.49 38.46
C GLU A 294 10.28 6.19 37.07
N LEU A 295 9.07 5.64 37.01
CA LEU A 295 8.36 5.40 35.76
C LEU A 295 8.08 6.70 34.99
N SER A 296 7.71 7.77 35.70
CA SER A 296 7.48 9.08 35.10
C SER A 296 8.76 9.65 34.49
N ASN A 297 9.88 9.57 35.22
CA ASN A 297 11.18 10.05 34.74
C ASN A 297 11.66 9.24 33.52
N PHE A 298 11.52 7.91 33.57
CA PHE A 298 11.87 7.03 32.46
C PHE A 298 11.00 7.27 31.22
N SER A 299 9.69 7.44 31.40
CA SER A 299 8.77 7.77 30.31
C SER A 299 9.10 9.11 29.66
N GLN A 300 9.54 10.11 30.43
CA GLN A 300 9.98 11.40 29.90
C GLN A 300 11.27 11.25 29.08
N LEU A 301 12.27 10.55 29.63
CA LEU A 301 13.53 10.25 28.96
C LEU A 301 13.29 9.54 27.62
N LEU A 302 12.50 8.47 27.62
CA LEU A 302 12.19 7.69 26.43
C LEU A 302 11.43 8.52 25.39
N SER A 303 10.52 9.41 25.82
CA SER A 303 9.83 10.33 24.90
C SER A 303 10.81 11.29 24.23
N SER A 304 11.81 11.80 24.97
CA SER A 304 12.79 12.74 24.44
C SER A 304 13.74 12.07 23.43
N GLN A 305 14.18 10.85 23.73
CA GLN A 305 15.01 10.03 22.84
C GLN A 305 14.26 9.64 21.56
N LEU A 306 12.99 9.23 21.68
CA LEU A 306 12.15 8.92 20.52
C LEU A 306 11.95 10.15 19.63
N GLN A 307 11.74 11.32 20.24
CA GLN A 307 11.60 12.58 19.53
C GLN A 307 12.91 12.97 18.81
N ALA A 308 14.06 12.84 19.48
CA ALA A 308 15.37 13.07 18.88
C ALA A 308 15.65 12.12 17.71
N LYS A 309 15.29 10.83 17.84
CA LYS A 309 15.42 9.84 16.76
C LYS A 309 14.52 10.16 15.58
N ILE A 310 13.30 10.62 15.82
CA ILE A 310 12.38 11.07 14.77
C ILE A 310 12.90 12.35 14.09
N GLU A 311 13.52 13.27 14.81
CA GLU A 311 14.19 14.44 14.24
C GLU A 311 15.39 14.04 13.37
N LYS A 312 16.20 13.05 13.80
CA LYS A 312 17.29 12.43 12.99
C LYS A 312 16.75 11.70 11.75
N ILE A 313 15.53 11.15 11.81
CA ILE A 313 14.85 10.57 10.64
C ILE A 313 14.44 11.65 9.63
N GLN A 314 14.17 12.86 10.10
CA GLN A 314 13.72 13.99 9.29
C GLN A 314 14.84 14.85 8.70
N SER A 315 16.08 14.77 9.21
CA SER A 315 17.17 15.62 8.74
C SER A 315 17.65 15.23 7.34
N PHE A 316 17.04 15.84 6.32
CA PHE A 316 17.44 15.73 4.90
C PHE A 316 18.65 16.61 4.52
N SER A 317 19.44 17.07 5.49
CA SER A 317 20.59 17.96 5.26
C SER A 317 21.91 17.18 5.38
N PRO A 318 22.79 17.20 4.36
CA PRO A 318 24.14 16.65 4.47
C PRO A 318 25.14 17.61 5.14
N ALA A 319 24.71 18.79 5.58
CA ALA A 319 25.58 19.75 6.26
C ALA A 319 25.07 19.96 7.70
N ASN A 320 25.94 19.67 8.67
CA ASN A 320 25.80 19.82 10.13
C ASN A 320 25.49 18.55 10.96
N SER A 321 25.97 17.37 10.55
CA SER A 321 26.07 16.22 11.47
C SER A 321 27.36 16.23 12.33
N GLU A 322 28.16 17.29 12.28
CA GLU A 322 29.24 17.54 13.26
C GLU A 322 28.72 18.36 14.45
N LYS A 323 27.57 17.98 15.00
CA LYS A 323 27.29 18.28 16.40
C LYS A 323 27.44 16.97 17.14
N GLU A 324 28.55 16.87 17.85
CA GLU A 324 28.87 15.84 18.82
C GLU A 324 27.58 15.29 19.43
N SER A 325 27.37 13.98 19.23
CA SER A 325 26.45 13.22 20.06
C SER A 325 26.89 13.43 21.50
N THR A 326 26.22 14.32 22.20
CA THR A 326 26.29 14.35 23.65
C THR A 326 25.71 13.01 24.07
N LYS A 327 26.60 12.06 24.40
CA LYS A 327 26.30 10.81 25.08
C LYS A 327 25.66 11.17 26.42
N ILE A 328 24.37 11.49 26.42
CA ILE A 328 23.56 11.41 27.63
C ILE A 328 23.02 9.99 27.64
N VAL A 329 23.93 9.07 27.97
CA VAL A 329 23.59 7.69 28.36
C VAL A 329 22.99 7.82 29.75
N SER A 330 21.67 7.87 29.82
CA SER A 330 20.96 7.36 30.99
C SER A 330 20.63 5.93 30.64
N ASP A 331 21.45 5.01 31.14
CA ASP A 331 21.40 3.60 30.80
C ASP A 331 20.02 3.02 31.17
N PRO A 332 19.25 2.46 30.21
CA PRO A 332 18.03 1.68 30.51
C PRO A 332 18.30 0.58 31.55
N GLN A 333 19.56 0.17 31.65
CA GLN A 333 20.13 -0.84 32.52
C GLN A 333 20.07 -0.48 34.01
N SER A 334 20.16 0.82 34.36
CA SER A 334 20.04 1.26 35.76
C SER A 334 18.66 0.96 36.37
N LEU A 335 17.62 0.89 35.54
CA LEU A 335 16.26 0.58 35.95
C LEU A 335 16.07 -0.94 36.14
N GLU A 336 16.70 -1.77 35.31
CA GLU A 336 16.54 -3.24 35.33
C GLU A 336 17.02 -3.86 36.65
N SER A 337 18.06 -3.26 37.26
CA SER A 337 18.61 -3.68 38.55
C SER A 337 17.66 -3.55 39.75
N ASN A 338 16.58 -2.76 39.63
CA ASN A 338 15.59 -2.54 40.69
C ASN A 338 14.33 -3.42 40.58
N PHE A 339 14.18 -4.21 39.50
CA PHE A 339 13.00 -5.05 39.30
C PHE A 339 13.19 -6.44 39.92
N SER A 340 12.56 -6.66 41.08
CA SER A 340 12.43 -8.00 41.65
C SER A 340 11.11 -8.65 41.23
N THR A 341 11.20 -9.94 40.91
CA THR A 341 10.16 -10.94 40.63
C THR A 341 9.82 -11.19 39.14
N GLU A 342 10.04 -12.45 38.72
CA GLU A 342 9.89 -13.06 37.38
C GLU A 342 10.79 -12.49 36.24
N LYS A 343 12.10 -12.70 36.39
CA LYS A 343 13.18 -12.16 35.53
C LYS A 343 13.02 -12.40 34.02
N ASN A 344 12.30 -13.42 33.56
CA ASN A 344 12.34 -13.82 32.14
C ASN A 344 11.31 -13.11 31.25
N GLU A 345 10.11 -12.79 31.76
CA GLU A 345 9.08 -12.14 30.94
C GLU A 345 9.37 -10.64 30.74
N SER A 346 9.85 -9.94 31.77
CA SER A 346 10.17 -8.50 31.68
C SER A 346 11.31 -8.20 30.71
N SER A 347 12.26 -9.14 30.54
CA SER A 347 13.39 -9.01 29.62
C SER A 347 12.97 -8.77 28.17
N PHE A 348 11.85 -9.35 27.72
CA PHE A 348 11.34 -9.08 26.38
C PHE A 348 10.92 -7.61 26.18
N PHE A 349 10.26 -7.04 27.20
CA PHE A 349 9.81 -5.65 27.14
C PHE A 349 11.01 -4.69 27.10
N PHE A 350 12.04 -4.94 27.90
CA PHE A 350 13.28 -4.14 27.88
C PHE A 350 14.10 -4.35 26.60
N SER A 351 14.19 -5.58 26.09
CA SER A 351 14.79 -5.87 24.77
C SER A 351 14.10 -5.09 23.63
N CYS A 352 12.77 -4.94 23.67
CA CYS A 352 12.05 -4.10 22.72
C CYS A 352 12.39 -2.60 22.88
N ILE A 353 12.64 -2.12 24.11
CA ILE A 353 13.06 -0.74 24.37
C ILE A 353 14.47 -0.52 23.81
N ASP A 354 15.39 -1.46 24.07
CA ASP A 354 16.76 -1.39 23.54
C ASP A 354 16.77 -1.41 22.02
N MET A 355 15.95 -2.27 21.40
CA MET A 355 15.77 -2.30 19.95
C MET A 355 15.22 -0.96 19.40
N LEU A 356 14.31 -0.31 20.12
CA LEU A 356 13.78 0.99 19.74
C LEU A 356 14.84 2.09 19.84
N LEU A 357 15.73 2.03 20.83
CA LEU A 357 16.78 3.02 21.09
C LEU A 357 18.02 2.80 20.21
N SER A 358 18.34 1.56 19.86
CA SER A 358 19.52 1.16 19.07
C SER A 358 19.61 1.83 17.70
N ASP A 359 20.80 2.34 17.33
CA ASP A 359 21.08 2.95 16.01
C ASP A 359 21.57 1.94 14.95
N ASN A 360 21.62 0.64 15.27
CA ASN A 360 22.29 -0.41 14.48
C ASN A 360 21.73 -0.65 13.06
N GLU A 361 20.51 -0.20 12.72
CA GLU A 361 19.98 -0.34 11.35
C GLU A 361 20.66 0.59 10.33
N GLU A 362 21.29 1.71 10.75
CA GLU A 362 21.98 2.63 9.83
C GLU A 362 23.28 2.03 9.25
N LYS A 363 23.89 1.03 9.89
CA LYS A 363 25.08 0.32 9.38
C LYS A 363 24.73 -0.76 8.35
N ARG A 364 23.69 -1.57 8.62
CA ARG A 364 23.39 -2.80 7.84
C ARG A 364 22.91 -2.57 6.41
N GLN A 365 22.27 -1.44 6.14
CA GLN A 365 21.64 -1.18 4.84
C GLN A 365 22.57 -0.49 3.84
N ASN A 366 23.68 0.08 4.31
CA ASN A 366 24.70 0.65 3.44
C ASN A 366 25.55 -0.46 2.81
N ASP A 367 25.87 -1.54 3.55
CA ASP A 367 26.66 -2.67 3.05
C ASP A 367 25.92 -3.48 1.96
N ILE A 368 24.61 -3.68 2.11
CA ILE A 368 23.78 -4.43 1.13
C ILE A 368 23.65 -3.67 -0.21
N GLN A 369 23.85 -2.35 -0.22
CA GLN A 369 23.57 -1.51 -1.39
C GLN A 369 24.82 -1.23 -2.26
N GLU A 370 26.02 -1.49 -1.75
CA GLU A 370 27.27 -1.30 -2.49
C GLU A 370 27.56 -2.41 -3.52
N GLU A 371 26.95 -3.60 -3.41
CA GLU A 371 27.29 -4.74 -4.27
C GLU A 371 26.61 -4.78 -5.67
N THR A 372 25.80 -3.78 -6.07
CA THR A 372 25.03 -3.86 -7.34
C THR A 372 25.38 -2.81 -8.40
N GLU A 373 26.66 -2.69 -8.77
CA GLU A 373 27.04 -2.02 -10.02
C GLU A 373 27.14 -3.00 -11.20
N SER A 374 25.98 -3.38 -11.76
CA SER A 374 25.93 -4.17 -13.00
C SER A 374 26.02 -3.30 -14.26
N SER A 375 26.78 -3.77 -15.25
CA SER A 375 27.03 -3.13 -16.55
C SER A 375 25.77 -2.86 -17.38
N ILE A 376 25.84 -1.86 -18.28
CA ILE A 376 24.71 -1.35 -19.10
C ILE A 376 24.11 -2.45 -20.00
N THR A 377 24.92 -3.39 -20.49
CA THR A 377 24.47 -4.53 -21.31
C THR A 377 23.66 -5.55 -20.49
N GLN A 378 23.99 -5.75 -19.22
CA GLN A 378 23.23 -6.58 -18.27
C GLN A 378 21.90 -5.90 -17.88
N LYS A 379 21.87 -4.56 -17.79
CA LYS A 379 20.65 -3.77 -17.59
C LYS A 379 19.67 -3.91 -18.76
N ILE A 380 20.15 -3.94 -20.01
CA ILE A 380 19.29 -4.12 -21.19
C ILE A 380 18.75 -5.55 -21.27
N LYS A 381 19.59 -6.57 -21.03
CA LYS A 381 19.16 -7.98 -21.03
C LYS A 381 18.15 -8.27 -19.91
N SER A 382 18.40 -7.74 -18.71
CA SER A 382 17.44 -7.84 -17.59
C SER A 382 16.18 -7.01 -17.83
N TRP A 383 16.25 -5.88 -18.54
CA TRP A 383 15.08 -5.09 -18.93
C TRP A 383 14.18 -5.84 -19.91
N ILE A 384 14.75 -6.52 -20.92
CA ILE A 384 14.01 -7.39 -21.86
C ILE A 384 13.40 -8.58 -21.12
N GLN A 385 14.15 -9.24 -20.24
CA GLN A 385 13.65 -10.38 -19.46
C GLN A 385 12.57 -9.98 -18.42
N LYS A 386 12.65 -8.74 -17.88
CA LYS A 386 11.60 -8.10 -17.07
C LYS A 386 10.38 -7.66 -17.90
N LEU A 387 10.54 -7.45 -19.21
CA LEU A 387 9.44 -7.13 -20.12
C LEU A 387 8.54 -8.36 -20.37
N THR A 388 9.13 -9.56 -20.38
CA THR A 388 8.44 -10.84 -20.66
C THR A 388 7.89 -11.55 -19.43
N THR A 389 7.91 -10.92 -18.26
CA THR A 389 7.44 -11.58 -17.03
C THR A 389 5.93 -11.81 -17.07
N LYS A 390 5.47 -13.06 -16.84
CA LYS A 390 4.05 -13.46 -16.88
C LYS A 390 3.10 -12.52 -16.11
N LYS A 391 3.57 -11.93 -15.00
CA LYS A 391 2.80 -11.00 -14.15
C LYS A 391 2.35 -9.71 -14.88
N ARG A 392 2.95 -9.36 -16.02
CA ARG A 392 2.74 -8.07 -16.72
C ARG A 392 2.04 -8.22 -18.06
N LEU A 393 2.34 -9.31 -18.73
CA LEU A 393 1.72 -9.66 -20.00
C LEU A 393 0.21 -9.84 -19.81
N GLU A 394 -0.20 -10.48 -18.72
CA GLU A 394 -1.60 -10.73 -18.40
C GLU A 394 -2.47 -9.45 -18.33
N PRO A 395 -2.17 -8.44 -17.48
CA PRO A 395 -2.98 -7.21 -17.45
C PRO A 395 -2.91 -6.42 -18.75
N ALA A 396 -1.77 -6.40 -19.46
CA ALA A 396 -1.65 -5.70 -20.73
C ALA A 396 -2.54 -6.32 -21.83
N ILE A 397 -2.57 -7.66 -21.94
CA ILE A 397 -3.43 -8.39 -22.88
C ILE A 397 -4.91 -8.19 -22.55
N LYS A 398 -5.28 -8.29 -21.27
CA LYS A 398 -6.68 -8.13 -20.83
C LYS A 398 -7.23 -6.77 -21.22
N TYR A 399 -6.51 -5.71 -20.88
CA TYR A 399 -6.96 -4.35 -21.18
C TYR A 399 -6.89 -4.02 -22.67
N SER A 400 -5.93 -4.56 -23.43
CA SER A 400 -5.88 -4.33 -24.87
C SER A 400 -7.04 -4.98 -25.61
N ILE A 401 -7.36 -6.23 -25.28
CA ILE A 401 -8.50 -6.95 -25.84
C ILE A 401 -9.81 -6.27 -25.42
N SER A 402 -9.94 -5.89 -24.14
CA SER A 402 -11.13 -5.17 -23.65
C SER A 402 -11.33 -3.84 -24.36
N LEU A 403 -10.26 -3.07 -24.60
CA LEU A 403 -10.36 -1.77 -25.29
C LEU A 403 -10.75 -1.94 -26.77
N GLY A 404 -10.16 -2.91 -27.47
CA GLY A 404 -10.59 -3.23 -28.84
C GLY A 404 -12.02 -3.71 -28.94
N LEU A 405 -12.43 -4.61 -28.04
CA LEU A 405 -13.79 -5.17 -28.01
C LEU A 405 -14.82 -4.08 -27.68
N SER A 406 -14.52 -3.20 -26.72
CA SER A 406 -15.41 -2.09 -26.37
C SER A 406 -15.55 -1.08 -27.51
N LEU A 407 -14.48 -0.82 -28.28
CA LEU A 407 -14.57 0.01 -29.49
C LEU A 407 -15.46 -0.66 -30.55
N LEU A 408 -15.24 -1.94 -30.83
CA LEU A 408 -16.01 -2.71 -31.80
C LEU A 408 -17.51 -2.73 -31.44
N MET A 409 -17.84 -3.14 -30.22
CA MET A 409 -19.22 -3.23 -29.73
C MET A 409 -19.87 -1.85 -29.61
N GLY A 410 -19.11 -0.83 -29.19
CA GLY A 410 -19.59 0.55 -29.10
C GLY A 410 -20.02 1.09 -30.47
N VAL A 411 -19.20 0.88 -31.51
CA VAL A 411 -19.54 1.34 -32.88
C VAL A 411 -20.73 0.56 -33.44
N ILE A 412 -20.80 -0.76 -33.22
CA ILE A 412 -21.90 -1.59 -33.72
C ILE A 412 -23.24 -1.20 -33.08
N LEU A 413 -23.27 -0.96 -31.76
CA LEU A 413 -24.50 -0.75 -31.00
C LEU A 413 -24.94 0.72 -30.92
N GLU A 414 -24.00 1.65 -30.72
CA GLU A 414 -24.26 3.06 -30.38
C GLU A 414 -23.71 4.06 -31.40
N LYS A 415 -23.02 3.58 -32.45
CA LYS A 415 -22.45 4.37 -33.57
C LYS A 415 -21.70 5.64 -33.12
N GLU A 416 -22.38 6.78 -33.08
CA GLU A 416 -21.84 8.10 -32.73
C GLU A 416 -21.35 8.18 -31.28
N ASN A 417 -21.97 7.44 -30.36
CA ASN A 417 -21.64 7.44 -28.94
C ASN A 417 -20.61 6.36 -28.55
N ALA A 418 -20.03 5.66 -29.52
CA ALA A 418 -19.04 4.60 -29.30
C ALA A 418 -17.83 5.03 -28.48
N ILE A 419 -17.50 6.34 -28.50
CA ILE A 419 -16.36 6.93 -27.80
C ILE A 419 -16.43 6.63 -26.29
N TRP A 420 -17.64 6.63 -25.72
CA TRP A 420 -17.80 6.47 -24.29
C TRP A 420 -17.57 5.03 -23.82
N ALA A 421 -17.80 4.04 -24.68
CA ALA A 421 -17.54 2.63 -24.38
C ALA A 421 -16.04 2.37 -24.24
N SER A 422 -15.24 2.81 -25.22
CA SER A 422 -13.78 2.65 -25.20
C SER A 422 -13.13 3.51 -24.11
N LEU A 423 -13.62 4.74 -23.91
CA LEU A 423 -13.13 5.63 -22.86
C LEU A 423 -13.39 5.08 -21.44
N ALA A 424 -14.52 4.41 -21.21
CA ALA A 424 -14.82 3.77 -19.94
C ALA A 424 -13.81 2.67 -19.57
N VAL A 425 -13.35 1.89 -20.56
CA VAL A 425 -12.29 0.90 -20.39
C VAL A 425 -10.93 1.56 -20.16
N ALA A 426 -10.61 2.61 -20.91
CA ALA A 426 -9.34 3.33 -20.78
C ALA A 426 -9.13 3.95 -19.39
N ILE A 427 -10.16 4.63 -18.85
CA ILE A 427 -10.12 5.23 -17.50
C ILE A 427 -10.06 4.12 -16.43
N SER A 428 -10.52 2.92 -16.77
CA SER A 428 -10.56 1.78 -15.87
C SER A 428 -9.23 1.09 -15.63
N PHE A 429 -8.21 1.36 -16.44
CA PHE A 429 -6.93 0.66 -16.42
C PHE A 429 -6.26 0.59 -15.03
N THR A 430 -5.87 -0.62 -14.61
CA THR A 430 -5.12 -0.89 -13.38
C THR A 430 -4.12 -2.01 -13.62
N THR A 431 -2.88 -1.87 -13.12
CA THR A 431 -1.85 -2.92 -13.15
C THR A 431 -1.96 -3.86 -11.97
N ALA A 432 -2.47 -3.36 -10.84
CA ALA A 432 -2.76 -4.18 -9.69
C ALA A 432 -4.04 -4.98 -9.93
N ARG A 433 -4.01 -6.25 -9.50
CA ARG A 433 -5.21 -7.09 -9.41
C ARG A 433 -6.21 -6.38 -8.49
N GLN A 434 -7.38 -6.10 -9.02
CA GLN A 434 -8.48 -5.47 -8.28
C GLN A 434 -9.72 -6.33 -8.48
N PRO A 435 -10.63 -6.34 -7.49
CA PRO A 435 -11.90 -7.03 -7.63
C PRO A 435 -12.70 -6.33 -8.74
N ILE A 436 -12.66 -6.91 -9.94
CA ILE A 436 -13.12 -6.22 -11.16
C ILE A 436 -14.61 -5.90 -11.06
N LEU A 437 -15.39 -6.82 -10.49
CA LEU A 437 -16.85 -6.71 -10.40
C LEU A 437 -17.28 -5.59 -9.45
N THR A 438 -16.71 -5.51 -8.24
CA THR A 438 -17.02 -4.41 -7.32
C THR A 438 -16.49 -3.09 -7.82
N THR A 439 -15.29 -3.09 -8.42
CA THR A 439 -14.71 -1.88 -9.01
C THR A 439 -15.55 -1.36 -10.18
N THR A 440 -16.04 -2.27 -11.02
CA THR A 440 -16.90 -1.96 -12.18
C THR A 440 -18.28 -1.53 -11.74
N ASN A 441 -18.86 -2.20 -10.74
CA ASN A 441 -20.14 -1.80 -10.16
C ASN A 441 -20.06 -0.41 -9.51
N ALA A 442 -19.00 -0.12 -8.75
CA ALA A 442 -18.79 1.20 -8.17
C ALA A 442 -18.66 2.29 -9.26
N LYS A 443 -18.00 1.98 -10.39
CA LYS A 443 -17.92 2.89 -11.55
C LYS A 443 -19.27 3.09 -12.23
N ALA A 444 -20.03 2.02 -12.41
CA ALA A 444 -21.37 2.06 -12.98
C ALA A 444 -22.29 2.95 -12.13
N GLN A 445 -22.32 2.71 -10.82
CA GLN A 445 -23.10 3.52 -9.87
C GLN A 445 -22.63 4.97 -9.83
N GLY A 446 -21.31 5.21 -9.76
CA GLY A 446 -20.76 6.57 -9.80
C GLY A 446 -21.15 7.31 -11.07
N THR A 447 -21.04 6.65 -12.23
CA THR A 447 -21.44 7.22 -13.52
C THR A 447 -22.93 7.54 -13.56
N ALA A 448 -23.79 6.64 -13.09
CA ALA A 448 -25.23 6.87 -13.05
C ALA A 448 -25.59 8.08 -12.18
N ILE A 449 -25.07 8.16 -10.95
CA ILE A 449 -25.35 9.27 -10.03
C ILE A 449 -24.85 10.60 -10.60
N GLY A 450 -23.66 10.63 -11.20
CA GLY A 450 -23.15 11.84 -11.84
C GLY A 450 -23.90 12.24 -13.10
N SER A 451 -24.41 11.26 -13.87
CA SER A 451 -25.25 11.55 -15.04
C SER A 451 -26.59 12.16 -14.62
N VAL A 452 -27.25 11.59 -13.60
CA VAL A 452 -28.51 12.13 -13.05
C VAL A 452 -28.31 13.55 -12.53
N TYR A 453 -27.24 13.79 -11.78
CA TYR A 453 -26.92 15.15 -11.31
C TYR A 453 -26.70 16.13 -12.47
N GLY A 454 -25.97 15.71 -13.51
CA GLY A 454 -25.73 16.51 -14.70
C GLY A 454 -27.03 16.93 -15.39
N VAL A 455 -27.95 15.99 -15.61
CA VAL A 455 -29.27 16.27 -16.23
C VAL A 455 -30.09 17.22 -15.37
N ILE A 456 -30.19 16.99 -14.06
CA ILE A 456 -30.93 17.87 -13.13
C ILE A 456 -30.38 19.30 -13.20
N CYS A 457 -29.06 19.46 -13.19
CA CYS A 457 -28.43 20.76 -13.26
C CYS A 457 -28.60 21.43 -14.62
N CYS A 458 -28.63 20.68 -15.72
CA CYS A 458 -28.88 21.26 -17.03
C CYS A 458 -30.33 21.76 -17.21
N ILE A 459 -31.30 21.10 -16.54
CA ILE A 459 -32.71 21.53 -16.46
C ILE A 459 -32.85 22.79 -15.59
N ILE A 460 -32.21 22.82 -14.41
CA ILE A 460 -32.30 23.96 -13.48
C ILE A 460 -31.57 25.20 -14.03
N PHE A 461 -30.40 25.00 -14.63
CA PHE A 461 -29.54 26.08 -15.11
C PHE A 461 -29.54 26.13 -16.64
N HIS A 462 -30.44 26.92 -17.22
CA HIS A 462 -30.50 27.13 -18.67
C HIS A 462 -29.30 27.93 -19.23
N GLN A 463 -28.73 28.85 -18.43
CA GLN A 463 -27.54 29.61 -18.83
C GLN A 463 -26.26 28.80 -18.64
N GLN A 464 -25.40 28.77 -19.66
CA GLN A 464 -24.15 28.00 -19.65
C GLN A 464 -23.18 28.44 -18.54
N GLU A 465 -23.17 29.73 -18.19
CA GLU A 465 -22.31 30.28 -17.14
C GLU A 465 -22.74 29.78 -15.74
N LEU A 466 -24.05 29.66 -15.49
CA LEU A 466 -24.58 29.14 -14.23
C LEU A 466 -24.34 27.64 -14.06
N ARG A 467 -24.24 26.88 -15.16
CA ARG A 467 -23.85 25.45 -15.13
C ARG A 467 -22.46 25.26 -14.54
N LEU A 468 -21.54 26.23 -14.70
CA LEU A 468 -20.20 26.16 -14.11
C LEU A 468 -20.24 26.29 -12.59
N LEU A 469 -21.15 27.12 -12.06
CA LEU A 469 -21.35 27.27 -10.63
C LEU A 469 -21.85 25.96 -10.01
N ALA A 470 -22.71 25.22 -10.74
CA ALA A 470 -23.23 23.92 -10.32
C ALA A 470 -22.16 22.81 -10.27
N ILE A 471 -21.01 22.96 -10.93
CA ILE A 471 -19.91 21.98 -10.88
C ILE A 471 -19.22 21.99 -9.50
N ILE A 472 -19.12 23.15 -8.85
CA ILE A 472 -18.38 23.31 -7.58
C ILE A 472 -18.92 22.40 -6.47
N PRO A 473 -20.22 22.46 -6.09
CA PRO A 473 -20.75 21.59 -5.03
C PRO A 473 -20.65 20.11 -5.40
N TRP A 474 -20.78 19.77 -6.69
CA TRP A 474 -20.65 18.38 -7.15
C TRP A 474 -19.24 17.82 -7.00
N ILE A 475 -18.22 18.58 -7.40
CA ILE A 475 -16.83 18.13 -7.27
C ILE A 475 -16.45 17.95 -5.81
N VAL A 476 -16.97 18.81 -4.92
CA VAL A 476 -16.85 18.61 -3.46
C VAL A 476 -17.47 17.28 -3.06
N PHE A 477 -18.74 17.05 -3.40
CA PHE A 477 -19.43 15.81 -3.07
C PHE A 477 -18.72 14.56 -3.63
N ALA A 478 -18.34 14.56 -4.90
CA ALA A 478 -17.64 13.46 -5.56
C ALA A 478 -16.26 13.17 -4.93
N THR A 479 -15.56 14.21 -4.47
CA THR A 479 -14.28 14.06 -3.74
C THR A 479 -14.49 13.38 -2.37
N PHE A 480 -15.59 13.66 -1.69
CA PHE A 480 -15.95 12.95 -0.46
C PHE A 480 -16.39 11.51 -0.74
N LEU A 481 -17.19 11.27 -1.79
CA LEU A 481 -17.57 9.92 -2.23
C LEU A 481 -16.36 9.04 -2.51
N LYS A 482 -15.28 9.61 -3.06
CA LYS A 482 -14.00 8.93 -3.32
C LYS A 482 -13.45 8.19 -2.08
N HIS A 483 -13.68 8.74 -0.89
CA HIS A 483 -13.17 8.22 0.38
C HIS A 483 -14.20 7.35 1.12
N SER A 484 -15.38 7.14 0.55
CA SER A 484 -16.40 6.28 1.12
C SER A 484 -16.05 4.81 0.92
N LYS A 485 -16.45 3.95 1.87
CA LYS A 485 -16.30 2.50 1.76
C LYS A 485 -17.15 1.91 0.62
N MET A 486 -18.28 2.54 0.32
CA MET A 486 -19.26 2.05 -0.68
C MET A 486 -18.82 2.33 -2.12
N TYR A 487 -18.41 3.57 -2.43
CA TYR A 487 -18.06 3.96 -3.81
C TYR A 487 -16.56 3.88 -4.09
N GLY A 488 -15.74 4.04 -3.05
CA GLY A 488 -14.29 4.06 -3.18
C GLY A 488 -13.78 5.07 -4.20
N GLN A 489 -12.51 4.91 -4.58
CA GLN A 489 -11.85 5.85 -5.48
C GLN A 489 -12.44 5.85 -6.90
N THR A 490 -12.86 4.68 -7.36
CA THR A 490 -13.33 4.45 -8.74
C THR A 490 -14.75 4.96 -8.94
N GLY A 491 -15.64 4.80 -7.95
CA GLY A 491 -16.98 5.38 -7.96
C GLY A 491 -16.96 6.90 -7.82
N GLY A 492 -16.16 7.46 -6.91
CA GLY A 492 -16.06 8.92 -6.75
C GLY A 492 -15.50 9.62 -8.00
N ALA A 493 -14.47 9.07 -8.63
CA ALA A 493 -13.89 9.62 -9.86
C ALA A 493 -14.86 9.53 -11.06
N SER A 494 -15.56 8.40 -11.21
CA SER A 494 -16.56 8.25 -12.27
C SER A 494 -17.76 9.18 -12.08
N ALA A 495 -18.20 9.42 -10.84
CA ALA A 495 -19.24 10.41 -10.53
C ALA A 495 -18.84 11.84 -10.91
N ALA A 496 -17.59 12.24 -10.63
CA ALA A 496 -17.06 13.53 -11.05
C ALA A 496 -17.04 13.67 -12.58
N ILE A 497 -16.45 12.69 -13.28
CA ILE A 497 -16.33 12.67 -14.75
C ILE A 497 -17.71 12.62 -15.42
N ALA A 498 -18.67 11.91 -14.82
CA ALA A 498 -20.03 11.82 -15.32
C ALA A 498 -20.75 13.17 -15.39
N ALA A 499 -20.82 13.89 -14.28
CA ALA A 499 -21.44 15.21 -14.29
C ALA A 499 -20.70 16.21 -15.20
N LEU A 500 -19.35 16.18 -15.20
CA LEU A 500 -18.54 17.11 -15.99
C LEU A 500 -18.80 17.01 -17.50
N PHE A 501 -18.98 15.82 -18.05
CA PHE A 501 -19.26 15.70 -19.49
C PHE A 501 -20.67 16.17 -19.86
N ILE A 502 -21.67 16.01 -18.99
CA ILE A 502 -23.02 16.50 -19.26
C ILE A 502 -23.07 18.02 -19.13
N LEU A 503 -22.47 18.57 -18.05
CA LEU A 503 -22.45 20.01 -17.81
C LEU A 503 -21.56 20.77 -18.79
N GLY A 504 -20.48 20.15 -19.26
CA GLY A 504 -19.52 20.73 -20.21
C GLY A 504 -19.91 20.60 -21.69
N ARG A 505 -21.10 20.06 -22.00
CA ARG A 505 -21.51 19.79 -23.39
C ARG A 505 -22.00 21.07 -24.11
N LYS A 506 -21.75 21.13 -25.42
CA LYS A 506 -22.34 22.11 -26.35
C LYS A 506 -23.00 21.36 -27.50
N ASN A 507 -24.25 21.67 -27.82
CA ASN A 507 -24.98 21.20 -29.02
C ASN A 507 -25.31 19.69 -29.12
N TYR A 508 -25.38 18.93 -28.02
CA TYR A 508 -25.64 17.48 -28.01
C TYR A 508 -27.13 17.09 -27.84
N GLY A 509 -28.03 17.70 -28.61
CA GLY A 509 -29.46 17.34 -28.58
C GLY A 509 -30.12 17.41 -27.18
N PRO A 510 -31.28 16.74 -26.99
CA PRO A 510 -31.96 16.63 -25.70
C PRO A 510 -31.04 16.07 -24.60
N GLU A 511 -31.25 16.53 -23.36
CA GLU A 511 -30.32 16.28 -22.25
C GLU A 511 -30.41 14.85 -21.69
N ASP A 512 -31.62 14.31 -21.72
CA ASP A 512 -32.00 12.96 -21.32
C ASP A 512 -31.52 11.91 -22.32
N GLU A 513 -31.74 12.13 -23.62
CA GLU A 513 -31.31 11.21 -24.68
C GLU A 513 -29.79 10.99 -24.65
N PHE A 514 -29.01 12.08 -24.52
CA PHE A 514 -27.57 11.99 -24.41
C PHE A 514 -27.13 11.24 -23.14
N ALA A 515 -27.79 11.51 -22.01
CA ALA A 515 -27.46 10.84 -20.76
C ALA A 515 -27.73 9.33 -20.83
N ILE A 516 -28.83 8.92 -21.48
CA ILE A 516 -29.19 7.52 -21.69
C ILE A 516 -28.19 6.84 -22.63
N ALA A 517 -27.93 7.41 -23.81
CA ALA A 517 -27.01 6.83 -24.80
C ALA A 517 -25.58 6.71 -24.23
N ARG A 518 -25.15 7.71 -23.46
CA ARG A 518 -23.87 7.65 -22.74
C ARG A 518 -23.85 6.56 -21.69
N LEU A 519 -24.92 6.43 -20.90
CA LEU A 519 -24.98 5.41 -19.86
C LEU A 519 -24.89 4.02 -20.52
N THR A 520 -25.69 3.77 -21.56
CA THR A 520 -25.67 2.53 -22.35
C THR A 520 -24.26 2.22 -22.87
N SER A 521 -23.61 3.17 -23.54
CA SER A 521 -22.24 2.98 -24.07
C SER A 521 -21.20 2.74 -22.98
N VAL A 522 -21.25 3.43 -21.84
CA VAL A 522 -20.36 3.15 -20.70
C VAL A 522 -20.59 1.72 -20.17
N PHE A 523 -21.84 1.27 -20.04
CA PHE A 523 -22.15 -0.09 -19.61
C PHE A 523 -21.67 -1.14 -20.61
N ILE A 524 -21.73 -0.88 -21.91
CA ILE A 524 -21.13 -1.74 -22.95
C ILE A 524 -19.61 -1.88 -22.73
N GLY A 525 -18.91 -0.77 -22.48
CA GLY A 525 -17.47 -0.79 -22.20
C GLY A 525 -17.12 -1.58 -20.92
N LEU A 526 -17.85 -1.33 -19.84
CA LEU A 526 -17.70 -2.05 -18.57
C LEU A 526 -18.02 -3.54 -18.71
N PHE A 527 -19.03 -3.91 -19.50
CA PHE A 527 -19.35 -5.29 -19.83
C PHE A 527 -18.20 -5.97 -20.57
N CYS A 528 -17.63 -5.33 -21.59
CA CYS A 528 -16.47 -5.85 -22.32
C CYS A 528 -15.26 -6.09 -21.38
N LEU A 529 -15.05 -5.20 -20.41
CA LEU A 529 -14.00 -5.35 -19.39
C LEU A 529 -14.24 -6.57 -18.50
N VAL A 530 -15.45 -6.73 -17.95
CA VAL A 530 -15.79 -7.89 -17.12
C VAL A 530 -15.75 -9.19 -17.93
N PHE A 531 -16.26 -9.17 -19.16
CA PHE A 531 -16.29 -10.34 -20.05
C PHE A 531 -14.88 -10.85 -20.35
N VAL A 532 -13.96 -9.97 -20.75
CA VAL A 532 -12.56 -10.34 -21.02
C VAL A 532 -11.85 -10.83 -19.76
N GLU A 533 -12.13 -10.23 -18.60
CA GLU A 533 -11.56 -10.69 -17.32
C GLU A 533 -12.00 -12.12 -16.98
N VAL A 534 -13.30 -12.42 -17.12
CA VAL A 534 -13.86 -13.76 -16.88
C VAL A 534 -13.26 -14.80 -17.83
N LEU A 535 -13.06 -14.44 -19.11
CA LEU A 535 -12.47 -15.34 -20.10
C LEU A 535 -10.98 -15.62 -19.88
N LEU A 536 -10.19 -14.59 -19.55
CA LEU A 536 -8.72 -14.70 -19.47
C LEU A 536 -8.23 -15.12 -18.08
N GLN A 537 -9.00 -14.86 -17.02
CA GLN A 537 -8.64 -15.26 -15.66
C GLN A 537 -9.87 -15.82 -14.91
N PRO A 538 -10.23 -17.08 -15.16
CA PRO A 538 -11.30 -17.75 -14.41
C PRO A 538 -10.91 -18.03 -12.94
N ILE A 539 -9.65 -17.80 -12.54
CA ILE A 539 -9.14 -18.14 -11.21
C ILE A 539 -9.53 -17.07 -10.18
N ARG A 540 -10.55 -17.42 -9.39
CA ARG A 540 -11.07 -16.66 -8.24
C ARG A 540 -9.96 -16.23 -7.25
N ALA A 541 -10.07 -15.02 -6.68
CA ALA A 541 -9.12 -14.52 -5.68
C ALA A 541 -9.08 -15.42 -4.44
N ALA A 542 -10.20 -16.03 -4.05
CA ALA A 542 -10.26 -17.02 -2.97
C ALA A 542 -9.31 -18.21 -3.20
N THR A 543 -9.30 -18.79 -4.41
CA THR A 543 -8.40 -19.90 -4.77
C THR A 543 -6.94 -19.45 -4.77
N LEU A 544 -6.69 -18.20 -5.21
CA LEU A 544 -5.35 -17.64 -5.22
C LEU A 544 -4.86 -17.31 -3.81
N ALA A 545 -5.72 -16.81 -2.91
CA ALA A 545 -5.44 -16.63 -1.49
C ALA A 545 -5.09 -17.96 -0.81
N LYS A 546 -5.81 -19.04 -1.13
CA LYS A 546 -5.51 -20.40 -0.66
C LYS A 546 -4.13 -20.88 -1.14
N ARG A 547 -3.81 -20.72 -2.42
CA ARG A 547 -2.49 -21.07 -2.97
C ARG A 547 -1.38 -20.21 -2.37
N HIS A 548 -1.61 -18.92 -2.18
CA HIS A 548 -0.62 -18.04 -1.56
C HIS A 548 -0.43 -18.33 -0.08
N LEU A 549 -1.47 -18.78 0.62
CA LEU A 549 -1.35 -19.24 1.99
C LEU A 549 -0.38 -20.42 2.09
N SER A 550 -0.50 -21.43 1.22
CA SER A 550 0.45 -22.55 1.22
C SER A 550 1.88 -22.10 0.92
N VAL A 551 2.07 -21.17 -0.02
CA VAL A 551 3.40 -20.60 -0.32
C VAL A 551 3.96 -19.84 0.88
N THR A 552 3.12 -19.07 1.58
CA THR A 552 3.55 -18.27 2.74
C THR A 552 3.94 -19.17 3.91
N LEU A 553 3.16 -20.21 4.19
CA LEU A 553 3.49 -21.22 5.20
C LEU A 553 4.77 -22.01 4.83
N GLY A 554 4.97 -22.33 3.54
CA GLY A 554 6.20 -22.95 3.07
C GLY A 554 7.44 -22.10 3.36
N SER A 555 7.37 -20.79 3.12
CA SER A 555 8.47 -19.88 3.43
C SER A 555 8.67 -19.64 4.92
N LEU A 556 7.61 -19.68 5.73
CA LEU A 556 7.76 -19.69 7.18
C LEU A 556 8.51 -20.96 7.65
N ASN A 557 8.17 -22.13 7.09
CA ASN A 557 8.84 -23.39 7.41
C ASN A 557 10.32 -23.38 7.01
N GLU A 558 10.67 -22.81 5.85
CA GLU A 558 12.07 -22.64 5.43
C GLU A 558 12.82 -21.67 6.34
N LEU A 559 12.19 -20.57 6.75
CA LEU A 559 12.78 -19.60 7.66
C LEU A 559 13.02 -20.21 9.06
N LEU A 560 12.05 -20.93 9.62
CA LEU A 560 12.22 -21.62 10.91
C LEU A 560 13.34 -22.65 10.85
N LYS A 561 13.45 -23.40 9.74
CA LYS A 561 14.58 -24.33 9.52
C LYS A 561 15.92 -23.62 9.62
N GLU A 562 16.00 -22.37 9.17
CA GLU A 562 17.20 -21.56 9.09
C GLU A 562 17.44 -20.66 10.30
N THR A 563 16.48 -20.59 11.22
CA THR A 563 16.62 -19.85 12.48
C THR A 563 17.33 -20.76 13.48
N GLY A 564 18.44 -20.30 14.05
CA GLY A 564 19.22 -21.03 15.06
C GLY A 564 20.41 -20.19 15.51
N ILE A 565 20.98 -20.54 16.66
CA ILE A 565 22.14 -19.82 17.22
C ILE A 565 23.37 -20.05 16.28
N TYR A 566 24.07 -18.98 15.92
CA TYR A 566 25.28 -18.97 15.04
C TYR A 566 25.09 -19.31 13.56
N ARG A 567 23.92 -19.04 12.97
CA ARG A 567 23.75 -19.09 11.50
C ARG A 567 23.97 -17.72 10.85
N GLU A 568 24.22 -17.71 9.54
CA GLU A 568 24.40 -16.47 8.76
C GLU A 568 23.15 -15.57 8.87
N ASN A 569 23.24 -14.54 9.73
CA ASN A 569 22.13 -13.64 10.05
C ASN A 569 21.61 -12.89 8.81
N GLU A 570 22.48 -12.52 7.87
CA GLU A 570 22.09 -11.81 6.64
C GLU A 570 21.12 -12.61 5.76
N LEU A 571 21.38 -13.90 5.58
CA LEU A 571 20.53 -14.78 4.78
C LEU A 571 19.16 -14.94 5.43
N VAL A 572 19.09 -15.06 6.75
CA VAL A 572 17.82 -15.16 7.49
C VAL A 572 17.03 -13.85 7.41
N PHE A 573 17.69 -12.69 7.49
CA PHE A 573 17.02 -11.37 7.36
C PHE A 573 16.43 -11.16 5.97
N SER A 574 17.14 -11.63 4.93
CA SER A 574 16.63 -11.59 3.56
C SER A 574 15.33 -12.40 3.41
N LYS A 575 15.27 -13.60 4.01
CA LYS A 575 14.07 -14.47 3.99
C LYS A 575 12.95 -13.94 4.85
N LEU A 576 13.25 -13.29 5.97
CA LEU A 576 12.27 -12.61 6.80
C LEU A 576 11.59 -11.48 6.01
N ASN A 577 12.35 -10.71 5.23
CA ASN A 577 11.82 -9.70 4.33
C ASN A 577 10.97 -10.31 3.21
N GLU A 578 11.39 -11.44 2.64
CA GLU A 578 10.59 -12.18 1.64
C GLU A 578 9.25 -12.66 2.24
N LEU A 579 9.26 -13.20 3.46
CA LEU A 579 8.06 -13.63 4.17
C LEU A 579 7.13 -12.44 4.46
N ARG A 580 7.69 -11.28 4.84
CA ARG A 580 6.96 -10.03 5.02
C ARG A 580 6.25 -9.59 3.75
N GLU A 581 6.89 -9.73 2.58
CA GLU A 581 6.26 -9.46 1.27
C GLU A 581 5.16 -10.48 0.92
N LYS A 582 5.42 -11.78 1.13
CA LYS A 582 4.42 -12.84 0.91
C LYS A 582 3.18 -12.65 1.77
N LYS A 583 3.36 -12.26 3.04
CA LYS A 583 2.26 -11.91 3.97
C LYS A 583 1.48 -10.67 3.52
N ARG A 584 2.16 -9.61 3.04
CA ARG A 584 1.48 -8.44 2.45
C ARG A 584 0.62 -8.86 1.25
N THR A 585 1.16 -9.72 0.39
CA THR A 585 0.46 -10.27 -0.78
C THR A 585 -0.75 -11.11 -0.35
N LEU A 586 -0.61 -11.98 0.65
CA LEU A 586 -1.72 -12.75 1.21
C LEU A 586 -2.84 -11.83 1.70
N LYS A 587 -2.51 -10.78 2.48
CA LYS A 587 -3.50 -9.81 2.97
C LYS A 587 -4.25 -9.10 1.82
N THR A 588 -3.56 -8.75 0.75
CA THR A 588 -4.21 -8.14 -0.43
C THR A 588 -5.18 -9.09 -1.12
N LEU A 589 -4.82 -10.38 -1.22
CA LEU A 589 -5.66 -11.39 -1.85
C LEU A 589 -6.89 -11.75 -1.01
N VAL A 590 -6.75 -11.78 0.31
CA VAL A 590 -7.88 -11.97 1.24
C VAL A 590 -8.85 -10.80 1.14
N ALA A 591 -8.35 -9.56 1.06
CA ALA A 591 -9.20 -8.38 0.86
C ALA A 591 -9.91 -8.39 -0.50
N GLU A 592 -9.23 -8.89 -1.55
CA GLU A 592 -9.85 -9.06 -2.86
C GLU A 592 -10.94 -10.14 -2.83
N ALA A 593 -10.68 -11.31 -2.26
CA ALA A 593 -11.63 -12.40 -2.14
C ALA A 593 -12.89 -12.01 -1.34
N ASP A 594 -12.74 -11.21 -0.29
CA ASP A 594 -13.86 -10.65 0.48
C ASP A 594 -14.73 -9.67 -0.33
N SER A 595 -14.13 -9.03 -1.32
CA SER A 595 -14.82 -8.09 -2.20
C SER A 595 -15.34 -8.73 -3.49
N GLU A 596 -15.11 -10.03 -3.71
CA GLU A 596 -15.73 -10.73 -4.83
C GLU A 596 -17.18 -11.09 -4.50
N PRO A 597 -18.13 -10.91 -5.42
CA PRO A 597 -19.52 -11.30 -5.19
C PRO A 597 -19.68 -12.82 -5.19
N ASP A 598 -20.42 -13.34 -4.21
CA ASP A 598 -20.68 -14.77 -4.02
C ASP A 598 -21.82 -15.30 -4.93
N PHE A 599 -21.78 -14.98 -6.24
CA PHE A 599 -22.87 -15.34 -7.16
C PHE A 599 -23.05 -16.85 -7.35
N TRP A 600 -21.95 -17.61 -7.40
CA TRP A 600 -21.95 -19.02 -7.82
C TRP A 600 -21.26 -19.95 -6.83
N TYR A 601 -20.79 -19.43 -5.70
CA TYR A 601 -19.92 -20.13 -4.77
C TYR A 601 -20.26 -19.82 -3.32
N LEU A 602 -19.80 -20.68 -2.42
CA LEU A 602 -19.90 -20.45 -0.99
C LEU A 602 -19.15 -19.16 -0.57
N PRO A 603 -19.64 -18.48 0.49
CA PRO A 603 -19.02 -17.30 1.04
C PRO A 603 -17.56 -17.56 1.43
N PHE A 604 -16.69 -16.62 1.10
CA PHE A 604 -15.29 -16.70 1.48
C PHE A 604 -15.13 -16.57 3.01
N GLN A 605 -14.46 -17.54 3.64
CA GLN A 605 -14.19 -17.56 5.09
C GLN A 605 -13.16 -16.51 5.52
N ARG A 606 -13.48 -15.23 5.34
CA ARG A 606 -12.56 -14.12 5.63
C ARG A 606 -12.00 -14.15 7.05
N CYS A 607 -12.83 -14.48 8.04
CA CYS A 607 -12.42 -14.47 9.45
C CYS A 607 -11.20 -15.37 9.69
N CYS A 608 -11.21 -16.59 9.15
CA CYS A 608 -10.12 -17.56 9.31
C CYS A 608 -8.84 -17.07 8.63
N TYR A 609 -8.94 -16.58 7.39
CA TYR A 609 -7.79 -16.02 6.67
C TYR A 609 -7.22 -14.76 7.35
N MET A 610 -8.07 -13.91 7.92
CA MET A 610 -7.63 -12.73 8.67
C MET A 610 -6.96 -13.11 9.99
N LYS A 611 -7.44 -14.15 10.68
CA LYS A 611 -6.76 -14.73 11.85
C LYS A 611 -5.37 -15.23 11.47
N VAL A 612 -5.24 -16.02 10.39
CA VAL A 612 -3.94 -16.52 9.91
C VAL A 612 -3.00 -15.37 9.52
N ALA A 613 -3.49 -14.38 8.75
CA ALA A 613 -2.67 -13.23 8.38
C ALA A 613 -2.26 -12.35 9.58
N GLY A 614 -3.08 -12.35 10.64
CA GLY A 614 -2.79 -11.76 11.95
C GLY A 614 -1.72 -12.54 12.69
N GLY A 615 -1.87 -13.85 12.84
CA GLY A 615 -0.88 -14.70 13.50
C GLY A 615 0.47 -14.69 12.79
N LEU A 616 0.49 -14.76 11.45
CA LEU A 616 1.72 -14.60 10.65
C LEU A 616 2.42 -13.26 10.90
N TYR A 617 1.66 -12.22 11.23
CA TYR A 617 2.25 -10.93 11.60
C TYR A 617 2.93 -10.97 12.96
N ASN A 618 2.28 -11.59 13.95
CA ASN A 618 2.82 -11.75 15.29
C ASN A 618 4.08 -12.62 15.25
N VAL A 619 4.04 -13.74 14.51
CA VAL A 619 5.19 -14.61 14.25
C VAL A 619 6.35 -13.83 13.61
N LEU A 620 6.09 -13.00 12.60
CA LEU A 620 7.11 -12.16 11.98
C LEU A 620 7.74 -11.15 12.95
N ASN A 621 6.95 -10.55 13.84
CA ASN A 621 7.47 -9.61 14.83
C ASN A 621 8.36 -10.35 15.86
N MET A 622 7.94 -11.53 16.32
CA MET A 622 8.70 -12.33 17.28
C MET A 622 10.00 -12.86 16.68
N LEU A 623 9.96 -13.38 15.45
CA LEU A 623 11.17 -13.83 14.76
C LEU A 623 12.18 -12.69 14.58
N TYR A 624 11.72 -11.47 14.30
CA TYR A 624 12.62 -10.33 14.21
C TYR A 624 13.31 -10.03 15.56
N VAL A 625 12.57 -10.08 16.67
CA VAL A 625 13.15 -9.88 18.02
C VAL A 625 14.13 -11.02 18.36
N VAL A 626 13.78 -12.28 18.05
CA VAL A 626 14.70 -13.42 18.21
C VAL A 626 15.99 -13.17 17.44
N MET A 627 15.90 -12.76 16.18
CA MET A 627 17.09 -12.49 15.36
C MET A 627 17.93 -11.35 15.90
N TYR A 628 17.30 -10.27 16.37
CA TYR A 628 18.00 -9.15 17.02
C TYR A 628 18.74 -9.62 18.28
N ASN A 629 18.09 -10.42 19.15
CA ASN A 629 18.74 -10.95 20.35
C ASN A 629 19.86 -11.93 20.00
N LEU A 630 19.68 -12.81 19.01
CA LEU A 630 20.70 -13.75 18.57
C LEU A 630 21.94 -13.03 18.04
N GLU A 631 21.77 -11.89 17.37
CA GLU A 631 22.88 -11.06 16.92
C GLU A 631 23.62 -10.38 18.07
N MET A 632 22.89 -9.84 19.05
CA MET A 632 23.50 -9.34 20.28
C MET A 632 24.27 -10.44 21.02
N LEU A 633 23.77 -11.67 21.01
CA LEU A 633 24.46 -12.83 21.58
C LEU A 633 25.71 -13.22 20.78
N THR A 634 25.71 -13.05 19.44
CA THR A 634 26.93 -13.26 18.65
C THR A 634 27.99 -12.20 18.95
N ASP A 635 27.59 -10.93 19.10
CA ASP A 635 28.50 -9.83 19.45
C ASP A 635 29.14 -10.06 20.84
N LEU A 636 28.35 -10.58 21.80
CA LEU A 636 28.84 -10.94 23.15
C LEU A 636 29.80 -12.13 23.13
N LYS A 637 29.60 -13.09 22.22
CA LYS A 637 30.52 -14.21 22.02
C LYS A 637 31.86 -13.75 21.46
N ASP A 638 31.86 -12.82 20.51
CA ASP A 638 33.08 -12.21 19.99
C ASP A 638 33.84 -11.43 21.07
N ALA A 639 33.11 -10.94 22.09
CA ALA A 639 33.67 -10.36 23.32
C ALA A 639 34.10 -11.38 24.39
N GLY A 640 34.00 -12.69 24.13
CA GLY A 640 34.49 -13.76 25.00
C GLY A 640 33.47 -14.35 25.99
N ILE A 641 32.19 -13.98 25.89
CA ILE A 641 31.13 -14.49 26.77
C ILE A 641 30.30 -15.54 26.03
N THR A 642 30.35 -16.79 26.49
CA THR A 642 29.69 -17.91 25.82
C THR A 642 28.44 -18.39 26.55
N VAL A 643 27.42 -18.74 25.76
CA VAL A 643 26.22 -19.44 26.22
C VAL A 643 26.54 -20.92 26.42
N LYS A 644 25.97 -21.60 27.42
CA LYS A 644 26.15 -23.04 27.62
C LYS A 644 25.48 -23.82 26.49
N GLN A 645 26.18 -24.83 25.97
CA GLN A 645 25.73 -25.70 24.88
C GLN A 645 24.34 -26.34 25.11
N GLU A 646 23.98 -26.66 26.36
CA GLU A 646 22.68 -27.25 26.72
C GLU A 646 21.49 -26.31 26.41
N SER A 647 21.63 -25.02 26.72
CA SER A 647 20.60 -24.01 26.41
C SER A 647 20.46 -23.77 24.90
N GLU A 648 21.55 -23.90 24.15
CA GLU A 648 21.55 -23.80 22.69
C GLU A 648 20.85 -24.99 22.04
N GLU A 649 21.10 -26.20 22.53
CA GLU A 649 20.46 -27.43 22.08
C GLU A 649 18.94 -27.40 22.36
N GLN A 650 18.54 -26.92 23.52
CA GLN A 650 17.12 -26.79 23.88
C GLN A 650 16.40 -25.75 23.02
N LEU A 651 17.01 -24.60 22.74
CA LEU A 651 16.42 -23.59 21.84
C LEU A 651 16.23 -24.13 20.42
N ASN A 652 17.23 -24.86 19.91
CA ASN A 652 17.17 -25.47 18.58
C ASN A 652 16.12 -26.59 18.52
N TYR A 653 15.95 -27.37 19.59
CA TYR A 653 14.89 -28.37 19.71
C TYR A 653 13.50 -27.75 19.61
N GLU A 654 13.24 -26.67 20.37
CA GLU A 654 11.97 -25.94 20.33
C GLU A 654 11.65 -25.39 18.93
N LEU A 655 12.63 -24.78 18.26
CA LEU A 655 12.46 -24.28 16.90
C LEU A 655 12.14 -25.41 15.90
N CYS A 656 12.73 -26.60 16.09
CA CYS A 656 12.43 -27.79 15.28
C CYS A 656 11.02 -28.32 15.51
N GLU A 657 10.50 -28.27 16.74
CA GLU A 657 9.12 -28.65 17.04
C GLU A 657 8.12 -27.70 16.37
N LEU A 658 8.37 -26.39 16.46
CA LEU A 658 7.57 -25.36 15.76
C LEU A 658 7.57 -25.58 14.25
N GLN A 659 8.73 -25.92 13.69
CA GLN A 659 8.85 -26.30 12.29
C GLN A 659 7.95 -27.50 11.94
N GLY A 660 7.90 -28.51 12.82
CA GLY A 660 7.01 -29.67 12.69
C GLY A 660 5.53 -29.28 12.57
N ILE A 661 5.05 -28.37 13.41
CA ILE A 661 3.65 -27.90 13.40
C ILE A 661 3.32 -27.13 12.10
N VAL A 662 4.23 -26.25 11.65
CA VAL A 662 4.06 -25.52 10.39
C VAL A 662 4.06 -26.47 9.19
N LYS A 663 4.91 -27.51 9.21
CA LYS A 663 4.95 -28.54 8.16
C LYS A 663 3.64 -29.32 8.10
N LEU A 664 3.06 -29.73 9.23
CA LEU A 664 1.75 -30.38 9.27
C LEU A 664 0.64 -29.46 8.75
N SER A 665 0.67 -28.18 9.10
CA SER A 665 -0.27 -27.16 8.57
C SER A 665 -0.16 -27.05 7.05
N LEU A 666 1.06 -27.04 6.53
CA LEU A 666 1.35 -26.99 5.10
C LEU A 666 0.82 -28.23 4.37
N GLU A 667 1.03 -29.42 4.92
CA GLU A 667 0.54 -30.69 4.38
C GLU A 667 -1.00 -30.72 4.33
N LYS A 668 -1.70 -30.20 5.36
CA LYS A 668 -3.17 -30.06 5.35
C LYS A 668 -3.65 -29.16 4.21
N VAL A 669 -3.05 -27.99 4.02
CA VAL A 669 -3.42 -27.09 2.90
C VAL A 669 -3.11 -27.72 1.55
N ALA A 670 -2.01 -28.49 1.45
CA ALA A 670 -1.60 -29.19 0.23
C ALA A 670 -2.49 -30.41 -0.09
N SER A 671 -2.99 -31.14 0.91
CA SER A 671 -3.83 -32.33 0.75
C SER A 671 -5.15 -32.05 0.00
N ILE A 672 -5.64 -30.81 0.06
CA ILE A 672 -6.83 -30.38 -0.68
C ILE A 672 -6.58 -30.33 -2.21
N LYS A 673 -5.33 -30.35 -2.69
CA LYS A 673 -5.03 -30.54 -4.12
C LYS A 673 -5.29 -31.96 -4.61
N LYS A 674 -5.38 -32.96 -3.72
CA LYS A 674 -5.54 -34.37 -4.08
C LYS A 674 -6.97 -34.91 -3.92
N SER A 675 -7.87 -34.19 -3.24
CA SER A 675 -9.25 -34.65 -3.06
C SER A 675 -10.16 -34.23 -4.21
N GLN A 676 -10.02 -34.92 -5.33
CA GLN A 676 -11.14 -35.20 -6.24
C GLN A 676 -11.26 -36.71 -6.53
N GLN A 677 -10.56 -37.55 -5.77
CA GLN A 677 -10.76 -38.99 -5.81
C GLN A 677 -10.36 -39.61 -4.47
N VAL A 678 -11.14 -40.61 -4.07
CA VAL A 678 -11.04 -41.43 -2.85
C VAL A 678 -11.75 -40.86 -1.62
N THR A 679 -13.07 -41.08 -1.63
CA THR A 679 -13.81 -41.49 -0.43
C THR A 679 -13.24 -42.81 0.13
N LYS A 680 -13.16 -42.85 1.46
CA LYS A 680 -13.09 -43.98 2.41
C LYS A 680 -11.73 -44.30 3.02
N GLU A 681 -11.77 -44.24 4.37
CA GLU A 681 -10.98 -44.99 5.38
C GLU A 681 -9.49 -44.57 5.45
N ASP A 682 -8.93 -44.08 6.57
CA ASP A 682 -9.08 -44.53 7.95
C ASP A 682 -9.26 -43.39 8.97
N GLU A 683 -10.28 -43.54 9.81
CA GLU A 683 -10.31 -42.99 11.16
C GLU A 683 -9.25 -43.70 12.01
N LYS A 684 -8.12 -43.05 12.21
CA LYS A 684 -7.38 -43.21 13.46
C LYS A 684 -7.04 -41.82 13.98
N CYS A 685 -8.03 -41.27 14.68
CA CYS A 685 -7.84 -40.12 15.55
C CYS A 685 -6.76 -40.53 16.57
N SER A 686 -5.55 -40.01 16.41
CA SER A 686 -4.65 -39.90 17.54
C SER A 686 -5.26 -38.85 18.45
N ASP A 687 -5.77 -39.27 19.60
CA ASP A 687 -6.20 -38.42 20.69
C ASP A 687 -5.10 -37.38 21.00
N ILE A 688 -5.34 -36.12 20.63
CA ILE A 688 -4.57 -34.94 21.08
C ILE A 688 -5.30 -34.33 22.30
N GLU A 689 -5.87 -35.20 23.14
CA GLU A 689 -6.28 -34.89 24.50
C GLU A 689 -5.28 -35.51 25.49
N THR A 690 -4.00 -35.21 25.32
CA THR A 690 -3.06 -35.22 26.44
C THR A 690 -2.56 -33.80 26.63
N GLY A 691 -3.34 -33.03 27.40
CA GLY A 691 -2.92 -31.77 27.98
C GLY A 691 -1.83 -32.02 29.02
N ASN A 692 -0.62 -32.30 28.57
CA ASN A 692 0.57 -32.00 29.35
C ASN A 692 0.98 -30.58 28.97
N LEU A 693 0.58 -29.60 29.79
CA LEU A 693 1.34 -28.35 29.87
C LEU A 693 2.77 -28.75 30.22
N TYR A 694 3.67 -28.74 29.23
CA TYR A 694 5.10 -28.90 29.49
C TYR A 694 5.72 -27.54 29.75
N ASP A 695 6.50 -27.50 30.83
CA ASP A 695 6.93 -26.31 31.56
C ASP A 695 7.80 -25.35 30.74
N SER A 696 7.21 -24.21 30.36
CA SER A 696 7.96 -22.96 30.16
C SER A 696 8.85 -22.65 31.39
N GLU A 697 8.48 -23.16 32.57
CA GLU A 697 9.26 -23.11 33.79
C GLU A 697 10.59 -23.86 33.68
N LYS A 698 10.75 -24.90 32.85
CA LYS A 698 12.00 -25.69 32.76
C LYS A 698 13.10 -24.99 31.96
N LEU A 699 12.74 -24.30 30.87
CA LEU A 699 13.66 -23.43 30.13
C LEU A 699 13.95 -22.14 30.94
N SER A 700 12.94 -21.66 31.68
CA SER A 700 13.09 -20.51 32.56
C SER A 700 13.97 -20.79 33.78
N SER A 701 13.85 -22.01 34.35
CA SER A 701 14.61 -22.46 35.52
C SER A 701 16.07 -22.67 35.17
N LEU A 702 16.36 -23.21 33.97
CA LEU A 702 17.71 -23.34 33.43
C LEU A 702 18.41 -21.97 33.33
N ILE A 703 17.74 -20.94 32.78
CA ILE A 703 18.31 -19.58 32.68
C ILE A 703 18.59 -18.97 34.06
N THR A 704 17.75 -19.23 35.07
CA THR A 704 17.99 -18.77 36.46
C THR A 704 19.08 -19.54 37.19
N GLU A 705 19.31 -20.82 36.88
CA GLU A 705 20.41 -21.63 37.44
C GLU A 705 21.75 -21.42 36.70
N GLU A 706 21.73 -20.89 35.46
CA GLU A 706 22.89 -20.86 34.57
C GLU A 706 23.83 -19.65 34.72
N VAL A 707 23.58 -18.70 35.62
CA VAL A 707 24.49 -17.56 35.86
C VAL A 707 25.50 -17.82 36.99
N LEU A 708 26.16 -18.97 36.93
CA LEU A 708 27.33 -19.30 37.73
C LEU A 708 28.57 -19.27 36.84
N ILE A 709 29.19 -18.09 36.75
CA ILE A 709 30.62 -17.94 36.43
C ILE A 709 31.29 -17.53 37.75
N SER A 710 32.41 -18.19 38.03
CA SER A 710 33.22 -18.13 39.25
C SER A 710 33.33 -16.73 39.85
N ASP A 711 33.08 -16.64 41.16
CA ASP A 711 33.19 -15.46 42.02
C ASP A 711 34.63 -14.91 42.15
N GLU A 712 35.29 -14.57 41.04
CA GLU A 712 36.54 -13.80 41.07
C GLU A 712 36.33 -12.44 40.39
N GLU A 713 36.66 -11.38 41.16
CA GLU A 713 36.52 -9.93 40.92
C GLU A 713 36.11 -9.52 39.49
N ILE A 714 34.82 -9.17 39.33
CA ILE A 714 34.21 -8.80 38.05
C ILE A 714 34.32 -7.28 37.84
N ASP A 715 34.97 -6.88 36.75
CA ASP A 715 35.01 -5.51 36.20
C ASP A 715 33.59 -5.01 35.83
N GLU A 716 33.33 -3.70 35.89
CA GLU A 716 31.97 -3.15 35.60
C GLU A 716 31.45 -3.56 34.21
N ASP A 717 32.35 -3.66 33.23
CA ASP A 717 32.03 -4.09 31.86
C ASP A 717 31.54 -5.55 31.78
N ALA A 718 32.08 -6.43 32.61
CA ALA A 718 31.67 -7.84 32.66
C ALA A 718 30.30 -8.01 33.35
N LYS A 719 29.94 -7.12 34.29
CA LYS A 719 28.60 -7.07 34.88
C LYS A 719 27.56 -6.55 33.88
N ASN A 720 27.90 -5.53 33.09
CA ASN A 720 27.02 -4.99 32.05
C ASN A 720 26.70 -6.06 30.98
N ASN A 721 27.73 -6.75 30.49
CA ASN A 721 27.55 -7.80 29.50
C ASN A 721 26.71 -9.00 30.02
N ARG A 722 26.78 -9.31 31.32
CA ARG A 722 25.95 -10.34 31.97
C ARG A 722 24.46 -9.97 31.95
N ASP A 723 24.12 -8.72 32.19
CA ASP A 723 22.72 -8.26 32.17
C ASP A 723 22.16 -8.22 30.74
N ILE A 724 22.98 -7.88 29.74
CA ILE A 724 22.61 -7.99 28.32
C ILE A 724 22.36 -9.45 27.93
N LEU A 725 23.21 -10.38 28.38
CA LEU A 725 23.07 -11.82 28.13
C LEU A 725 21.75 -12.36 28.68
N ILE A 726 21.47 -12.13 29.97
CA ILE A 726 20.25 -12.58 30.65
C ILE A 726 19.01 -12.04 29.94
N ARG A 727 19.03 -10.76 29.56
CA ARG A 727 17.92 -10.11 28.87
C ARG A 727 17.69 -10.67 27.47
N CYS A 728 18.75 -10.90 26.68
CA CYS A 728 18.63 -11.47 25.34
C CYS A 728 18.10 -12.91 25.39
N LEU A 729 18.56 -13.72 26.34
CA LEU A 729 18.08 -15.08 26.55
C LEU A 729 16.62 -15.10 27.03
N GLY A 730 16.28 -14.31 28.07
CA GLY A 730 14.90 -14.19 28.57
C GLY A 730 13.92 -13.72 27.50
N SER A 731 14.31 -12.71 26.71
CA SER A 731 13.54 -12.21 25.56
C SER A 731 13.35 -13.29 24.49
N THR A 732 14.38 -14.08 24.19
CA THR A 732 14.32 -15.17 23.21
C THR A 732 13.40 -16.30 23.67
N VAL A 733 13.43 -16.67 24.95
CA VAL A 733 12.52 -17.67 25.54
C VAL A 733 11.06 -17.22 25.49
N PHE A 734 10.80 -15.95 25.83
CA PHE A 734 9.46 -15.37 25.69
C PHE A 734 8.99 -15.39 24.23
N CYS A 735 9.87 -15.08 23.27
CA CYS A 735 9.53 -15.13 21.85
C CYS A 735 9.19 -16.54 21.40
N VAL A 736 9.96 -17.55 21.78
CA VAL A 736 9.74 -18.95 21.35
C VAL A 736 8.44 -19.51 21.93
N SER A 737 8.15 -19.26 23.20
CA SER A 737 6.87 -19.64 23.82
C SER A 737 5.68 -18.92 23.17
N SER A 738 5.85 -17.64 22.79
CA SER A 738 4.84 -16.88 22.06
C SER A 738 4.65 -17.37 20.61
N LEU A 739 5.74 -17.74 19.93
CA LEU A 739 5.72 -18.32 18.60
C LEU A 739 4.93 -19.63 18.57
N ARG A 740 5.10 -20.49 19.60
CA ARG A 740 4.33 -21.71 19.77
C ARG A 740 2.82 -21.45 19.78
N LYS A 741 2.36 -20.57 20.66
CA LYS A 741 0.94 -20.20 20.80
C LYS A 741 0.36 -19.69 19.47
N GLU A 742 1.08 -18.82 18.78
CA GLU A 742 0.62 -18.24 17.50
C GLU A 742 0.62 -19.26 16.35
N ILE A 743 1.62 -20.14 16.29
CA ILE A 743 1.69 -21.21 15.27
C ILE A 743 0.58 -22.24 15.48
N GLU A 744 0.25 -22.60 16.73
CA GLU A 744 -0.90 -23.46 17.05
C GLU A 744 -2.23 -22.81 16.65
N GLN A 745 -2.39 -21.50 16.88
CA GLN A 745 -3.57 -20.76 16.46
C GLN A 745 -3.69 -20.66 14.93
N ILE A 746 -2.56 -20.53 14.22
CA ILE A 746 -2.49 -20.62 12.76
C ILE A 746 -2.93 -22.01 12.31
N ASP A 747 -2.43 -23.10 12.90
CA ASP A 747 -2.84 -24.48 12.56
C ASP A 747 -4.35 -24.67 12.77
N PHE A 748 -4.90 -24.19 13.89
CA PHE A 748 -6.34 -24.23 14.15
C PHE A 748 -7.14 -23.49 13.07
N SER A 749 -6.73 -22.27 12.74
CA SER A 749 -7.39 -21.46 11.71
C SER A 749 -7.25 -22.08 10.32
N VAL A 750 -6.13 -22.76 10.04
CA VAL A 750 -5.91 -23.52 8.80
C VAL A 750 -6.83 -24.74 8.74
N LYS A 751 -7.01 -25.48 9.84
CA LYS A 751 -7.99 -26.58 9.93
C LYS A 751 -9.41 -26.09 9.64
N GLU A 752 -9.78 -24.89 10.11
CA GLU A 752 -11.08 -24.26 9.83
C GLU A 752 -11.25 -23.90 8.34
N ILE A 753 -10.17 -23.46 7.67
CA ILE A 753 -10.15 -23.18 6.22
C ILE A 753 -10.26 -24.45 5.37
N VAL A 754 -9.79 -25.59 5.89
CA VAL A 754 -9.80 -26.89 5.20
C VAL A 754 -11.16 -27.57 5.31
N ARG A 755 -11.89 -27.36 6.41
CA ARG A 755 -13.27 -27.81 6.61
C ARG A 755 -14.24 -27.02 5.73
#